data_AF-A0A942NHT7-F1
#
_entry.id   AF-A0A942NHT7-F1
#
_cell.length_a   1.000
_cell.length_b   1.000
_cell.length_c   1.000
_cell.angle_alpha   90.00
_cell.angle_beta   90.00
_cell.angle_gamma   90.00
#
_symmetry.space_group_name_H-M   'P 1'
#
loop_
_entity.id
_entity.type
_entity.pdbx_description
1 polymer ?
#
loop_
_entity_poly.entity_id
_entity_poly.type
_entity_poly.pdbx_seq_one_letter_code
_entity_poly.pdbx_strand_id
1 'polypeptide(L)'
;MATRLYPNNTAASTTPTNRGAWDSTASVIYRNLGFHKAGSSQATYLETSATNAWDVLMMTLVTEPLEAYSFTASDTIEWLFAVRETDLAMNAFYHVHAYVMTPSNTVRGTLLSDNIGATEFPTTSTGRTEGAKTLSAVSMQKGDRIVVEIGYRANNTVTTSYGVVIDRFATGADLTSGSTDVTLSPWVQFSANIMPVVSAGFYDNFPSSLDTAKWNDLSSNGGSAVVSGGQLVLNSGVADGEGIISSDHPYSLIGSSLSTYVSADVSVGTTVNHIFALRSYPTTSVAGQYIAWEITRSGSTRTLAAVSYNVAGTKTTHYSTTSIGTTYTGYLRIRESGGTIFWDSSPDNMTWTALASTASSGLAIRPEGMYPSLRTQSPSNITSYWDSINYSSSIENISDNFDDNSIDVAKWTAFNSPSEASNKLDITTTLGGIYRGLTSKLYYDLTSASVNVEVVSAGNQSLVSLEVYPLNLYQSGNTNSIFFLIAGGALIAYRRVNGVSTQLATTTYNSTNHRWLQIRESGGTTYWETSANGTSWSTLHSATNPIHVGQLLVEISAGTYAAEATTTTVTFDNLNVLPVTLTKTQPATAQIANDVTKTQPAIGHVATNPTKTQPAAAVIAGSGELTQTASAWIVETGDIQKTHLYKMFAGGQYLGLLPNVTSEFGFSQDMNTLGTQIAVEVGVSADTSNLAATDTLLEEDGDVLQTEDDEDLTTEGAVNLVGVGVSTETLIRNANRLEVWEYSKYHPNGKRMFIGTVERWEAEFGTGKEGIRLYAYSEGQDMNNYLVTGSPYVNDVSQTTQTANTVIQNNIGGTGTYSQFGQTWEVGASVTNLGAIDLMLDGQADVTVKVYSSVPTNPTSGTPIGVTTVAVDTTGPEVVQMAFSTPITTTPGATYFFAASVASGQSIKIHYEDTNIYADGSMYVSSFGGGGGSTNWIITPIGAIPDSDLYFRTYRNAGETTAIFASQDPTVDMAVTILDTYNAQGGRITYSLTSIDATGLSVPYTFNTQRVSDGMRTILDLAPSDFYYYVDVGDSEFFFKERSTTPDIYVTKGAEINSLRVVATIENLSNSLYFSGGDDGSGFNLYKTYDDPTSISFYGRRVGIKSDGRVTLDATADAIGNSYIDENKDEQFQTILELVDGMMDITLLKPGMTVGFQGFGSFVDSLVLQIVRLEYRPQKATLLLGALPPQINKSIEQTVRDVQNLQTIANPASPS
;
A
#
# COMPACT_ATOMS: atom_id res chain seq x y z
N MET A 1 1.75 40.15 -8.61
CA MET A 1 0.68 41.09 -8.99
C MET A 1 -0.57 40.65 -8.23
N ALA A 2 -1.58 41.51 -8.09
CA ALA A 2 -2.86 41.08 -7.51
C ALA A 2 -3.67 40.30 -8.56
N THR A 3 -4.24 39.16 -8.19
CA THR A 3 -5.11 38.37 -9.08
C THR A 3 -6.57 38.75 -8.85
N ARG A 4 -7.28 39.12 -9.92
CA ARG A 4 -8.72 39.39 -9.92
C ARG A 4 -9.46 38.23 -10.60
N LEU A 5 -10.49 37.72 -9.94
CA LEU A 5 -11.34 36.61 -10.37
C LEU A 5 -12.80 37.07 -10.49
N TYR A 6 -13.55 36.41 -11.37
CA TYR A 6 -14.89 36.78 -11.77
C TYR A 6 -15.86 35.59 -11.59
N PRO A 7 -17.00 35.80 -10.91
CA PRO A 7 -18.11 34.85 -10.90
C PRO A 7 -18.63 34.58 -12.33
N ASN A 8 -18.87 33.32 -12.64
CA ASN A 8 -19.34 32.82 -13.93
C ASN A 8 -20.79 32.27 -13.82
N ASN A 9 -21.59 32.26 -14.89
CA ASN A 9 -22.91 31.60 -14.92
C ASN A 9 -22.82 30.08 -14.97
N THR A 10 -21.67 29.53 -15.33
CA THR A 10 -21.36 28.10 -15.31
C THR A 10 -21.37 27.58 -13.87
N ALA A 11 -22.01 26.43 -13.66
CA ALA A 11 -22.00 25.74 -12.36
C ALA A 11 -20.56 25.42 -11.91
N ALA A 12 -20.34 25.37 -10.61
CA ALA A 12 -19.05 24.96 -10.06
C ALA A 12 -18.71 23.54 -10.53
N SER A 13 -17.46 23.31 -10.95
CA SER A 13 -16.98 21.97 -11.38
C SER A 13 -16.96 20.93 -10.25
N THR A 14 -17.06 21.37 -9.00
CA THR A 14 -17.22 20.56 -7.78
C THR A 14 -18.16 21.30 -6.84
N THR A 15 -19.06 20.59 -6.15
CA THR A 15 -19.96 21.17 -5.14
C THR A 15 -19.38 20.95 -3.75
N PRO A 16 -18.74 21.95 -3.12
CA PRO A 16 -18.19 21.80 -1.78
C PRO A 16 -19.30 21.82 -0.72
N THR A 17 -19.04 21.16 0.41
CA THR A 17 -19.82 21.33 1.64
C THR A 17 -19.67 22.77 2.12
N ASN A 18 -20.79 23.47 2.35
CA ASN A 18 -20.76 24.85 2.85
C ASN A 18 -20.19 24.89 4.28
N ARG A 19 -19.39 25.90 4.64
CA ARG A 19 -18.63 25.93 5.91
C ARG A 19 -18.75 27.19 6.76
N GLY A 20 -19.24 28.30 6.22
CA GLY A 20 -19.56 29.47 7.02
C GLY A 20 -20.69 29.20 8.03
N ALA A 21 -20.82 30.10 9.00
CA ALA A 21 -21.86 30.04 10.03
C ALA A 21 -23.22 30.48 9.46
N TRP A 22 -23.87 29.61 8.68
CA TRP A 22 -25.12 29.88 7.97
C TRP A 22 -26.34 29.29 8.69
N ASP A 23 -27.35 30.10 8.95
CA ASP A 23 -28.67 29.65 9.43
C ASP A 23 -29.55 29.10 8.29
N SER A 24 -29.41 29.64 7.07
CA SER A 24 -30.09 29.13 5.88
C SER A 24 -29.15 28.99 4.69
N THR A 25 -29.25 27.83 4.03
CA THR A 25 -28.55 27.50 2.77
C THR A 25 -29.53 27.17 1.63
N ALA A 26 -30.84 27.36 1.84
CA ALA A 26 -31.90 26.78 1.00
C ALA A 26 -31.94 27.27 -0.46
N SER A 27 -31.32 28.42 -0.79
CA SER A 27 -31.25 28.96 -2.16
C SER A 27 -29.81 29.25 -2.63
N VAL A 28 -28.80 28.59 -2.04
CA VAL A 28 -27.41 28.76 -2.47
C VAL A 28 -27.24 28.34 -3.94
N ILE A 29 -26.51 29.16 -4.71
CA ILE A 29 -26.07 28.80 -6.06
C ILE A 29 -24.56 28.55 -6.11
N TYR A 30 -24.18 27.38 -6.63
CA TYR A 30 -22.79 27.01 -6.85
C TYR A 30 -22.31 27.47 -8.23
N ARG A 31 -21.23 28.25 -8.29
CA ARG A 31 -20.68 28.84 -9.54
C ARG A 31 -19.17 28.78 -9.58
N ASN A 32 -18.60 28.76 -10.80
CA ASN A 32 -17.15 28.92 -10.96
C ASN A 32 -16.73 30.37 -10.66
N LEU A 33 -15.54 30.51 -10.05
CA LEU A 33 -14.80 31.75 -9.83
C LEU A 33 -13.56 31.73 -10.74
N GLY A 34 -13.72 32.21 -11.98
CA GLY A 34 -12.70 32.09 -13.03
C GLY A 34 -11.82 33.32 -13.16
N PHE A 35 -10.74 33.22 -13.94
CA PHE A 35 -9.89 34.36 -14.29
C PHE A 35 -10.51 35.25 -15.40
N HIS A 36 -11.58 34.76 -16.03
CA HIS A 36 -12.25 35.37 -17.19
C HIS A 36 -13.65 35.84 -16.82
N LYS A 37 -14.09 36.95 -17.42
CA LYS A 37 -15.49 37.41 -17.35
C LYS A 37 -16.36 36.53 -18.24
N ALA A 38 -17.18 35.71 -17.60
CA ALA A 38 -18.16 34.86 -18.26
C ALA A 38 -19.58 35.23 -17.80
N GLY A 39 -20.60 34.53 -18.33
CA GLY A 39 -21.98 34.99 -18.31
C GLY A 39 -22.61 35.22 -16.93
N SER A 40 -23.83 35.76 -16.94
CA SER A 40 -24.40 36.40 -15.76
C SER A 40 -25.11 35.45 -14.76
N SER A 41 -24.82 35.60 -13.47
CA SER A 41 -25.46 34.85 -12.38
C SER A 41 -26.12 35.81 -11.38
N GLN A 42 -27.30 35.45 -10.85
CA GLN A 42 -28.01 36.20 -9.80
C GLN A 42 -28.28 35.25 -8.65
N ALA A 43 -28.27 35.77 -7.42
CA ALA A 43 -28.90 35.10 -6.29
C ALA A 43 -30.01 36.00 -5.75
N THR A 44 -31.11 35.38 -5.34
CA THR A 44 -32.27 36.07 -4.73
C THR A 44 -32.81 35.16 -3.64
N TYR A 45 -33.01 35.73 -2.46
CA TYR A 45 -33.62 35.04 -1.33
C TYR A 45 -34.70 35.93 -0.72
N LEU A 46 -35.80 35.34 -0.26
CA LEU A 46 -36.84 36.01 0.51
C LEU A 46 -36.68 35.63 1.99
N GLU A 47 -36.21 36.59 2.77
CA GLU A 47 -36.10 36.50 4.23
C GLU A 47 -37.51 36.40 4.84
N THR A 48 -37.70 35.51 5.80
CA THR A 48 -38.97 35.31 6.53
C THR A 48 -38.78 34.95 8.01
N SER A 49 -37.55 35.02 8.52
CA SER A 49 -37.17 34.66 9.88
C SER A 49 -37.56 35.73 10.89
N ALA A 50 -37.99 35.31 12.07
CA ALA A 50 -38.17 36.21 13.22
C ALA A 50 -36.85 36.43 13.99
N THR A 51 -35.78 35.74 13.61
CA THR A 51 -34.51 35.67 14.36
C THR A 51 -33.58 36.81 13.96
N ASN A 52 -32.87 37.37 14.95
CA ASN A 52 -31.88 38.42 14.77
C ASN A 52 -30.64 38.12 15.63
N ALA A 53 -29.44 37.96 15.06
CA ALA A 53 -29.13 37.95 13.63
C ALA A 53 -29.64 36.68 12.93
N TRP A 54 -29.74 36.71 11.60
CA TRP A 54 -30.03 35.53 10.75
C TRP A 54 -29.15 35.52 9.49
N ASP A 55 -28.33 34.49 9.34
CA ASP A 55 -27.31 34.38 8.29
C ASP A 55 -27.75 33.49 7.12
N VAL A 56 -27.74 34.03 5.90
CA VAL A 56 -28.25 33.36 4.70
C VAL A 56 -27.17 33.29 3.61
N LEU A 57 -26.80 32.07 3.23
CA LEU A 57 -25.88 31.81 2.12
C LEU A 57 -26.59 31.98 0.76
N MET A 58 -26.04 32.82 -0.11
CA MET A 58 -26.61 33.11 -1.43
C MET A 58 -25.80 32.50 -2.58
N MET A 59 -24.47 32.54 -2.52
CA MET A 59 -23.60 31.96 -3.54
C MET A 59 -22.38 31.26 -2.93
N THR A 60 -21.98 30.15 -3.53
CA THR A 60 -20.70 29.51 -3.27
C THR A 60 -19.89 29.52 -4.56
N LEU A 61 -18.79 30.27 -4.54
CA LEU A 61 -17.93 30.53 -5.69
C LEU A 61 -16.65 29.69 -5.58
N VAL A 62 -16.34 28.87 -6.59
CA VAL A 62 -15.25 27.88 -6.53
C VAL A 62 -14.26 28.10 -7.68
N THR A 63 -12.96 28.24 -7.40
CA THR A 63 -11.95 28.38 -8.46
C THR A 63 -11.74 27.08 -9.23
N GLU A 64 -11.15 27.20 -10.42
CA GLU A 64 -10.47 26.08 -11.07
C GLU A 64 -9.21 25.64 -10.27
N PRO A 65 -8.59 24.49 -10.58
CA PRO A 65 -7.39 24.02 -9.88
C PRO A 65 -6.21 24.99 -10.02
N LEU A 66 -5.66 25.41 -8.88
CA LEU A 66 -4.61 26.41 -8.78
C LEU A 66 -3.24 25.80 -8.52
N GLU A 67 -2.18 26.53 -8.87
CA GLU A 67 -0.81 26.19 -8.48
C GLU A 67 -0.57 26.37 -6.98
N ALA A 68 0.47 25.71 -6.46
CA ALA A 68 0.85 25.83 -5.06
C ALA A 68 1.17 27.28 -4.65
N TYR A 69 0.58 27.74 -3.55
CA TYR A 69 0.78 29.07 -2.99
C TYR A 69 0.61 29.05 -1.47
N SER A 70 1.44 29.77 -0.72
CA SER A 70 1.25 29.91 0.73
C SER A 70 0.78 31.31 1.05
N PHE A 71 -0.50 31.42 1.45
CA PHE A 71 -1.06 32.67 1.95
C PHE A 71 -0.45 33.03 3.31
N THR A 72 -0.30 34.33 3.53
CA THR A 72 0.29 34.92 4.73
C THR A 72 -0.64 35.96 5.35
N ALA A 73 -0.38 36.38 6.58
CA ALA A 73 -1.14 37.46 7.22
C ALA A 73 -0.98 38.85 6.53
N SER A 74 -0.02 38.99 5.61
CA SER A 74 0.11 40.16 4.72
C SER A 74 -0.76 40.09 3.47
N ASP A 75 -1.33 38.92 3.15
CA ASP A 75 -2.22 38.77 2.00
C ASP A 75 -3.65 39.19 2.34
N THR A 76 -4.35 39.69 1.33
CA THR A 76 -5.71 40.22 1.46
C THR A 76 -6.64 39.69 0.38
N ILE A 77 -7.93 39.66 0.73
CA ILE A 77 -9.06 39.46 -0.19
C ILE A 77 -9.95 40.71 -0.19
N GLU A 78 -10.44 41.11 -1.36
CA GLU A 78 -11.47 42.13 -1.51
C GLU A 78 -12.55 41.61 -2.47
N TRP A 79 -13.81 41.99 -2.27
CA TRP A 79 -14.92 41.65 -3.15
C TRP A 79 -15.76 42.87 -3.47
N LEU A 80 -16.34 42.90 -4.67
CA LEU A 80 -17.26 43.96 -5.07
C LEU A 80 -18.42 43.38 -5.89
N PHE A 81 -19.62 43.47 -5.34
CA PHE A 81 -20.85 42.95 -5.93
C PHE A 81 -21.93 44.04 -5.98
N ALA A 82 -22.81 43.98 -6.98
CA ALA A 82 -24.02 44.78 -7.04
C ALA A 82 -25.07 44.13 -6.14
N VAL A 83 -25.50 44.82 -5.08
CA VAL A 83 -26.45 44.29 -4.09
C VAL A 83 -27.62 45.25 -3.92
N ARG A 84 -28.81 44.68 -3.66
CA ARG A 84 -29.96 45.43 -3.18
C ARG A 84 -30.88 44.65 -2.25
N GLU A 85 -31.62 45.42 -1.47
CA GLU A 85 -32.80 44.99 -0.73
C GLU A 85 -34.07 45.25 -1.55
N THR A 86 -35.15 44.51 -1.31
CA THR A 86 -36.45 44.78 -1.94
C THR A 86 -37.33 45.78 -1.19
N ASP A 87 -37.00 46.11 0.06
CA ASP A 87 -37.76 47.00 0.93
C ASP A 87 -36.81 47.73 1.91
N LEU A 88 -37.18 48.92 2.37
CA LEU A 88 -36.42 49.73 3.36
C LEU A 88 -36.48 49.16 4.79
N ALA A 89 -37.35 48.18 5.05
CA ALA A 89 -37.42 47.46 6.32
C ALA A 89 -36.55 46.19 6.35
N MET A 90 -35.96 45.81 5.20
CA MET A 90 -34.82 44.90 5.20
C MET A 90 -33.61 45.61 5.84
N ASN A 91 -32.72 44.84 6.45
CA ASN A 91 -31.56 45.36 7.19
C ASN A 91 -30.43 44.34 7.05
N ALA A 92 -29.85 44.28 5.85
CA ALA A 92 -28.92 43.26 5.40
C ALA A 92 -27.48 43.80 5.27
N PHE A 93 -26.53 43.03 5.81
CA PHE A 93 -25.09 43.28 5.69
C PHE A 93 -24.41 42.09 5.01
N TYR A 94 -23.25 42.28 4.38
CA TYR A 94 -22.48 41.14 3.86
C TYR A 94 -22.16 40.12 4.95
N HIS A 95 -22.15 38.85 4.57
CA HIS A 95 -21.46 37.78 5.28
C HIS A 95 -20.60 37.05 4.23
N VAL A 96 -19.28 36.97 4.45
CA VAL A 96 -18.35 36.30 3.55
C VAL A 96 -17.41 35.36 4.31
N HIS A 97 -17.32 34.11 3.86
CA HIS A 97 -16.42 33.08 4.39
C HIS A 97 -15.59 32.52 3.22
N ALA A 98 -14.30 32.23 3.42
CA ALA A 98 -13.42 31.70 2.36
C ALA A 98 -12.39 30.70 2.89
N TYR A 99 -12.12 29.64 2.13
CA TYR A 99 -11.19 28.55 2.49
C TYR A 99 -10.52 27.89 1.29
N VAL A 100 -9.47 27.12 1.55
CA VAL A 100 -8.78 26.27 0.58
C VAL A 100 -9.24 24.82 0.72
N MET A 101 -9.53 24.15 -0.38
CA MET A 101 -9.84 22.72 -0.43
C MET A 101 -8.97 21.96 -1.44
N THR A 102 -8.72 20.69 -1.13
CA THR A 102 -8.09 19.70 -2.01
C THR A 102 -9.00 19.32 -3.18
N PRO A 103 -8.48 18.65 -4.22
CA PRO A 103 -9.29 18.04 -5.28
C PRO A 103 -10.40 17.08 -4.78
N SER A 104 -10.22 16.51 -3.57
CA SER A 104 -11.16 15.57 -2.93
C SER A 104 -12.25 16.24 -2.07
N ASN A 105 -12.44 17.56 -2.18
CA ASN A 105 -13.30 18.40 -1.31
C ASN A 105 -12.90 18.43 0.19
N THR A 106 -11.82 17.76 0.60
CA THR A 106 -11.25 17.91 1.96
C THR A 106 -10.61 19.30 2.11
N VAL A 107 -10.89 20.01 3.20
CA VAL A 107 -10.38 21.38 3.45
C VAL A 107 -8.98 21.37 4.05
N ARG A 108 -8.13 22.28 3.58
CA ARG A 108 -6.78 22.51 4.12
C ARG A 108 -6.72 23.58 5.21
N GLY A 109 -7.56 24.61 5.10
CA GLY A 109 -7.60 25.71 6.05
C GLY A 109 -8.50 26.85 5.59
N THR A 110 -9.02 27.60 6.56
CA THR A 110 -9.85 28.79 6.34
C THR A 110 -8.96 30.00 6.07
N LEU A 111 -9.23 30.72 4.98
CA LEU A 111 -8.55 31.97 4.61
C LEU A 111 -9.19 33.16 5.33
N LEU A 112 -10.53 33.22 5.34
CA LEU A 112 -11.33 34.25 5.98
C LEU A 112 -12.54 33.60 6.67
N SER A 113 -12.62 33.68 7.99
CA SER A 113 -13.79 33.17 8.74
C SER A 113 -14.83 34.27 8.89
N ASP A 114 -16.02 34.04 8.31
CA ASP A 114 -17.30 34.64 8.71
C ASP A 114 -17.26 36.17 8.88
N ASN A 115 -16.72 36.85 7.86
CA ASN A 115 -16.60 38.30 7.87
C ASN A 115 -17.96 38.95 7.65
N ILE A 116 -18.45 39.64 8.68
CA ILE A 116 -19.67 40.44 8.63
C ILE A 116 -19.33 41.86 8.20
N GLY A 117 -20.04 42.36 7.18
CA GLY A 117 -19.89 43.71 6.65
C GLY A 117 -20.39 44.79 7.61
N ALA A 118 -19.83 45.99 7.47
CA ALA A 118 -20.20 47.16 8.26
C ALA A 118 -21.23 48.07 7.58
N THR A 119 -21.51 47.85 6.28
CA THR A 119 -22.40 48.71 5.48
C THR A 119 -23.70 47.99 5.09
N GLU A 120 -24.83 48.59 5.43
CA GLU A 120 -26.16 48.12 5.06
C GLU A 120 -26.37 48.17 3.53
N PHE A 121 -27.10 47.18 3.01
CA PHE A 121 -27.43 47.10 1.59
C PHE A 121 -28.44 48.20 1.21
N PRO A 122 -28.35 48.76 -0.01
CA PRO A 122 -29.29 49.79 -0.47
C PRO A 122 -30.53 49.17 -1.13
N THR A 123 -31.66 49.89 -1.18
CA THR A 123 -32.85 49.44 -1.95
C THR A 123 -32.72 49.61 -3.47
N THR A 124 -31.63 50.22 -3.94
CA THR A 124 -31.28 50.38 -5.37
C THR A 124 -29.99 49.64 -5.63
N SER A 125 -29.95 48.77 -6.64
CA SER A 125 -28.75 47.98 -6.97
C SER A 125 -27.53 48.87 -7.11
N THR A 126 -26.53 48.62 -6.26
CA THR A 126 -25.31 49.42 -6.15
C THR A 126 -24.13 48.52 -5.89
N GLY A 127 -23.00 48.77 -6.56
CA GLY A 127 -21.72 48.13 -6.26
C GLY A 127 -21.26 48.43 -4.84
N ARG A 128 -21.19 47.41 -3.98
CA ARG A 128 -20.72 47.49 -2.59
C ARG A 128 -19.49 46.60 -2.39
N THR A 129 -18.52 47.12 -1.65
CA THR A 129 -17.29 46.45 -1.17
C THR A 129 -17.14 46.79 0.32
N GLU A 130 -16.53 45.89 1.09
CA GLU A 130 -16.15 46.10 2.49
C GLU A 130 -14.66 46.47 2.64
N GLY A 131 -13.97 46.68 1.51
CA GLY A 131 -12.53 46.88 1.43
C GLY A 131 -11.74 45.60 1.66
N ALA A 132 -10.42 45.67 1.44
CA ALA A 132 -9.52 44.54 1.60
C ALA A 132 -9.49 44.00 3.06
N LYS A 133 -9.69 42.69 3.22
CA LYS A 133 -9.60 41.95 4.50
C LYS A 133 -8.33 41.11 4.52
N THR A 134 -7.63 41.09 5.64
CA THR A 134 -6.44 40.24 5.86
C THR A 134 -6.81 38.76 5.92
N LEU A 135 -6.00 37.91 5.31
CA LEU A 135 -6.17 36.46 5.28
C LEU A 135 -5.39 35.75 6.41
N SER A 136 -5.86 34.57 6.78
CA SER A 136 -5.12 33.63 7.62
C SER A 136 -4.07 32.88 6.81
N ALA A 137 -2.99 32.44 7.47
CA ALA A 137 -1.94 31.68 6.81
C ALA A 137 -2.41 30.27 6.43
N VAL A 138 -2.40 29.95 5.14
CA VAL A 138 -2.80 28.64 4.59
C VAL A 138 -1.86 28.26 3.45
N SER A 139 -1.23 27.09 3.54
CA SER A 139 -0.39 26.54 2.47
C SER A 139 -1.24 25.68 1.52
N MET A 140 -1.51 26.24 0.35
CA MET A 140 -2.16 25.59 -0.78
C MET A 140 -1.11 24.84 -1.60
N GLN A 141 -1.43 23.60 -1.99
CA GLN A 141 -0.65 22.78 -2.91
C GLN A 141 -1.25 22.85 -4.31
N LYS A 142 -0.49 22.35 -5.29
CA LYS A 142 -0.93 22.26 -6.68
C LYS A 142 -2.18 21.38 -6.82
N GLY A 143 -3.17 21.89 -7.56
CA GLY A 143 -4.45 21.22 -7.83
C GLY A 143 -5.57 21.60 -6.86
N ASP A 144 -5.25 22.27 -5.75
CA ASP A 144 -6.25 22.78 -4.81
C ASP A 144 -7.12 23.89 -5.42
N ARG A 145 -8.22 24.21 -4.72
CA ARG A 145 -9.18 25.25 -5.10
C ARG A 145 -9.46 26.18 -3.93
N ILE A 146 -9.75 27.43 -4.24
CA ILE A 146 -10.29 28.40 -3.27
C ILE A 146 -11.82 28.40 -3.39
N VAL A 147 -12.50 28.37 -2.26
CA VAL A 147 -13.95 28.55 -2.16
C VAL A 147 -14.23 29.88 -1.46
N VAL A 148 -15.16 30.66 -2.01
CA VAL A 148 -15.66 31.91 -1.42
C VAL A 148 -17.17 31.83 -1.33
N GLU A 149 -17.67 31.74 -0.11
CA GLU A 149 -19.09 31.74 0.24
C GLU A 149 -19.54 33.18 0.50
N ILE A 150 -20.58 33.62 -0.20
CA ILE A 150 -21.10 34.99 -0.14
C ILE A 150 -22.59 34.94 0.16
N GLY A 151 -22.97 35.60 1.24
CA GLY A 151 -24.33 35.72 1.71
C GLY A 151 -24.59 37.06 2.38
N TYR A 152 -25.62 37.11 3.20
CA TYR A 152 -25.92 38.26 4.02
C TYR A 152 -26.36 37.86 5.43
N ARG A 153 -26.15 38.78 6.37
CA ARG A 153 -26.72 38.75 7.71
C ARG A 153 -27.91 39.71 7.77
N ALA A 154 -29.09 39.20 8.08
CA ALA A 154 -30.25 40.01 8.43
C ALA A 154 -30.22 40.40 9.91
N ASN A 155 -30.34 41.70 10.19
CA ASN A 155 -30.50 42.26 11.54
C ASN A 155 -31.93 42.80 11.78
N ASN A 156 -32.91 42.38 10.96
CA ASN A 156 -34.33 42.65 11.17
C ASN A 156 -35.00 41.50 11.96
N THR A 157 -36.28 41.63 12.33
CA THR A 157 -37.06 40.60 13.07
C THR A 157 -38.42 40.35 12.42
N VAL A 158 -38.53 40.61 11.12
CA VAL A 158 -39.81 40.78 10.42
C VAL A 158 -40.12 39.57 9.55
N THR A 159 -41.14 38.82 9.92
CA THR A 159 -41.62 37.62 9.20
C THR A 159 -42.34 37.92 7.88
N THR A 160 -42.15 39.11 7.30
CA THR A 160 -42.71 39.50 5.99
C THR A 160 -41.65 39.21 4.94
N SER A 161 -42.03 38.67 3.78
CA SER A 161 -41.09 38.22 2.74
C SER A 161 -40.30 39.36 2.07
N TYR A 162 -39.34 39.94 2.79
CA TYR A 162 -38.38 40.92 2.29
C TYR A 162 -37.19 40.21 1.65
N GLY A 163 -36.76 40.67 0.48
CA GLY A 163 -35.72 40.01 -0.29
C GLY A 163 -34.38 40.72 -0.26
N VAL A 164 -33.32 39.92 -0.40
CA VAL A 164 -32.00 40.39 -0.85
C VAL A 164 -31.76 39.84 -2.24
N VAL A 165 -31.21 40.69 -3.10
CA VAL A 165 -30.77 40.36 -4.45
C VAL A 165 -29.30 40.73 -4.56
N ILE A 166 -28.47 39.74 -4.91
CA ILE A 166 -27.12 39.99 -5.44
C ILE A 166 -27.29 39.93 -6.97
N ASP A 167 -27.23 41.10 -7.60
CA ASP A 167 -27.65 41.33 -8.97
C ASP A 167 -26.69 40.78 -10.02
N ARG A 168 -27.19 40.63 -11.25
CA ARG A 168 -26.46 40.06 -12.37
C ARG A 168 -25.35 40.96 -12.91
N PHE A 169 -24.40 40.29 -13.57
CA PHE A 169 -23.14 40.80 -14.07
C PHE A 169 -23.15 40.85 -15.60
N ALA A 170 -22.30 41.65 -16.24
CA ALA A 170 -22.03 41.52 -17.67
C ALA A 170 -20.59 41.04 -17.93
N THR A 171 -20.27 40.83 -19.21
CA THR A 171 -18.90 40.57 -19.69
C THR A 171 -18.08 41.85 -19.92
N GLY A 172 -18.59 43.01 -19.46
CA GLY A 172 -18.07 44.35 -19.76
C GLY A 172 -16.94 44.83 -18.86
N ALA A 173 -16.88 46.14 -18.60
CA ALA A 173 -15.91 46.72 -17.68
C ALA A 173 -16.14 46.27 -16.21
N ASP A 174 -15.17 46.52 -15.32
CA ASP A 174 -15.28 46.16 -13.91
C ASP A 174 -16.25 47.09 -13.17
N LEU A 175 -17.04 46.50 -12.27
CA LEU A 175 -17.94 47.20 -11.37
C LEU A 175 -17.12 47.98 -10.34
N THR A 176 -17.55 49.21 -10.09
CA THR A 176 -16.91 50.16 -9.16
C THR A 176 -17.81 50.45 -7.97
N SER A 177 -17.20 50.82 -6.84
CA SER A 177 -17.94 51.10 -5.60
C SER A 177 -18.86 52.31 -5.79
N GLY A 178 -20.13 52.18 -5.40
CA GLY A 178 -21.16 53.20 -5.60
C GLY A 178 -21.78 53.24 -6.99
N SER A 179 -21.33 52.42 -7.95
CA SER A 179 -21.96 52.36 -9.27
C SER A 179 -23.33 51.67 -9.21
N THR A 180 -24.36 52.29 -9.79
CA THR A 180 -25.67 51.67 -10.01
C THR A 180 -25.79 50.98 -11.37
N ASP A 181 -24.69 50.88 -12.13
CA ASP A 181 -24.66 50.21 -13.43
C ASP A 181 -24.49 48.70 -13.26
N VAL A 182 -25.62 47.99 -13.28
CA VAL A 182 -25.70 46.53 -13.25
C VAL A 182 -25.23 45.85 -14.56
N THR A 183 -24.71 46.60 -15.52
CA THR A 183 -24.06 46.06 -16.73
C THR A 183 -22.53 45.96 -16.60
N LEU A 184 -22.00 46.05 -15.39
CA LEU A 184 -20.57 45.89 -15.08
C LEU A 184 -20.28 44.53 -14.43
N SER A 185 -18.99 44.17 -14.38
CA SER A 185 -18.49 42.88 -13.90
C SER A 185 -18.08 42.98 -12.42
N PRO A 186 -18.66 42.18 -11.50
CA PRO A 186 -18.22 42.10 -10.11
C PRO A 186 -16.85 41.43 -10.07
N TRP A 187 -16.24 41.35 -8.92
CA TRP A 187 -14.99 40.61 -8.79
C TRP A 187 -14.70 40.23 -7.34
N VAL A 188 -13.88 39.20 -7.21
CA VAL A 188 -13.13 38.86 -5.99
C VAL A 188 -11.65 38.99 -6.33
N GLN A 189 -10.89 39.73 -5.54
CA GLN A 189 -9.49 40.02 -5.80
C GLN A 189 -8.64 39.59 -4.61
N PHE A 190 -7.54 38.90 -4.91
CA PHE A 190 -6.51 38.55 -3.94
C PHE A 190 -5.27 39.41 -4.19
N SER A 191 -4.58 39.87 -3.13
CA SER A 191 -3.26 40.50 -3.27
C SER A 191 -2.19 39.52 -3.77
N ALA A 192 -2.41 38.23 -3.50
CA ALA A 192 -1.62 37.10 -3.93
C ALA A 192 -1.64 36.92 -5.45
N ASN A 193 -0.52 36.44 -5.99
CA ASN A 193 -0.35 36.13 -7.41
C ASN A 193 -0.69 34.67 -7.69
N ILE A 194 -1.95 34.29 -7.45
CA ILE A 194 -2.47 32.94 -7.72
C ILE A 194 -2.68 32.73 -9.22
N MET A 195 -2.39 31.51 -9.70
CA MET A 195 -2.39 31.11 -11.12
C MET A 195 -3.02 29.72 -11.30
N PRO A 196 -3.65 29.42 -12.46
CA PRO A 196 -4.19 28.10 -12.76
C PRO A 196 -3.11 27.14 -13.29
N VAL A 197 -3.34 25.84 -13.08
CA VAL A 197 -2.46 24.75 -13.55
C VAL A 197 -2.66 24.48 -15.04
N VAL A 198 -1.59 24.56 -15.87
CA VAL A 198 -1.68 24.29 -17.33
C VAL A 198 -2.39 22.98 -17.65
N SER A 199 -2.01 21.89 -16.96
CA SER A 199 -2.48 20.53 -17.26
C SER A 199 -3.89 20.21 -16.73
N ALA A 200 -4.57 21.14 -16.04
CA ALA A 200 -5.88 20.90 -15.43
C ALA A 200 -7.00 21.84 -15.91
N GLY A 201 -6.66 22.91 -16.63
CA GLY A 201 -7.63 23.93 -17.09
C GLY A 201 -7.60 24.26 -18.58
N PHE A 202 -6.42 24.24 -19.23
CA PHE A 202 -6.31 24.63 -20.64
C PHE A 202 -6.45 23.43 -21.58
N TYR A 203 -7.68 23.12 -21.96
CA TYR A 203 -8.04 22.10 -22.95
C TYR A 203 -8.90 22.70 -24.06
N ASP A 204 -8.68 22.25 -25.30
CA ASP A 204 -9.56 22.54 -26.42
C ASP A 204 -9.53 21.38 -27.42
N ASN A 205 -10.70 21.05 -27.99
CA ASN A 205 -10.89 20.03 -29.02
C ASN A 205 -11.51 20.61 -30.31
N PHE A 206 -11.52 21.94 -30.45
CA PHE A 206 -11.94 22.69 -31.63
C PHE A 206 -13.23 22.14 -32.30
N PRO A 207 -14.35 22.06 -31.57
CA PRO A 207 -15.47 21.19 -31.95
C PRO A 207 -16.35 21.74 -33.08
N SER A 208 -16.45 23.06 -33.23
CA SER A 208 -17.31 23.69 -34.26
C SER A 208 -16.97 25.15 -34.58
N SER A 209 -16.45 25.90 -33.62
CA SER A 209 -16.07 27.32 -33.74
C SER A 209 -14.90 27.60 -32.81
N LEU A 210 -14.09 28.63 -33.10
CA LEU A 210 -13.02 29.05 -32.20
C LEU A 210 -13.63 29.58 -30.88
N ASP A 211 -13.20 29.04 -29.74
CA ASP A 211 -13.66 29.50 -28.44
C ASP A 211 -13.00 30.84 -28.08
N THR A 212 -13.71 31.94 -28.34
CA THR A 212 -13.24 33.30 -28.05
C THR A 212 -13.15 33.63 -26.55
N ALA A 213 -13.56 32.72 -25.66
CA ALA A 213 -13.32 32.84 -24.21
C ALA A 213 -12.02 32.15 -23.76
N LYS A 214 -11.35 31.41 -24.66
CA LYS A 214 -10.04 30.76 -24.43
C LYS A 214 -8.95 31.32 -25.33
N TRP A 215 -9.31 31.73 -26.55
CA TRP A 215 -8.37 32.12 -27.60
C TRP A 215 -8.63 33.51 -28.14
N ASN A 216 -7.57 34.30 -28.20
CA ASN A 216 -7.50 35.46 -29.08
C ASN A 216 -7.06 35.00 -30.47
N ASP A 217 -7.88 35.25 -31.50
CA ASP A 217 -7.40 35.26 -32.88
C ASP A 217 -6.52 36.51 -33.07
N LEU A 218 -5.25 36.27 -33.33
CA LEU A 218 -4.22 37.27 -33.52
C LEU A 218 -3.75 37.31 -34.98
N SER A 219 -4.46 36.64 -35.89
CA SER A 219 -4.10 36.49 -37.30
C SER A 219 -3.93 37.86 -37.98
N SER A 220 -2.95 37.94 -38.88
CA SER A 220 -2.54 39.20 -39.48
C SER A 220 -2.16 39.06 -40.96
N ASN A 221 -2.18 40.20 -41.66
CA ASN A 221 -1.81 40.30 -43.08
C ASN A 221 -2.50 39.22 -43.95
N GLY A 222 -3.84 39.12 -43.84
CA GLY A 222 -4.66 38.19 -44.63
C GLY A 222 -4.74 36.74 -44.11
N GLY A 223 -3.98 36.39 -43.06
CA GLY A 223 -4.13 35.10 -42.38
C GLY A 223 -5.44 34.97 -41.61
N SER A 224 -5.77 33.74 -41.18
CA SER A 224 -7.00 33.45 -40.42
C SER A 224 -6.85 32.22 -39.52
N ALA A 225 -7.66 32.18 -38.46
CA ALA A 225 -7.89 31.02 -37.61
C ALA A 225 -9.38 30.65 -37.64
N VAL A 226 -9.71 29.45 -38.14
CA VAL A 226 -11.10 28.99 -38.27
C VAL A 226 -11.20 27.55 -37.79
N VAL A 227 -12.24 27.22 -37.05
CA VAL A 227 -12.55 25.82 -36.73
C VAL A 227 -13.45 25.25 -37.83
N SER A 228 -13.06 24.11 -38.41
CA SER A 228 -13.77 23.45 -39.49
C SER A 228 -13.53 21.94 -39.44
N GLY A 229 -14.58 21.14 -39.62
CA GLY A 229 -14.48 19.67 -39.58
C GLY A 229 -14.11 19.07 -38.22
N GLY A 230 -14.24 19.84 -37.13
CA GLY A 230 -13.81 19.42 -35.78
C GLY A 230 -12.31 19.63 -35.50
N GLN A 231 -11.65 20.51 -36.26
CA GLN A 231 -10.22 20.81 -36.13
C GLN A 231 -9.99 22.32 -36.28
N LEU A 232 -8.93 22.84 -35.65
CA LEU A 232 -8.44 24.19 -35.89
C LEU A 232 -7.66 24.24 -37.20
N VAL A 233 -8.10 25.13 -38.09
CA VAL A 233 -7.47 25.42 -39.37
C VAL A 233 -6.79 26.79 -39.31
N LEU A 234 -5.46 26.82 -39.32
CA LEU A 234 -4.68 28.07 -39.39
C LEU A 234 -4.13 28.28 -40.80
N ASN A 235 -4.49 29.39 -41.43
CA ASN A 235 -4.10 29.71 -42.81
C ASN A 235 -3.29 31.02 -42.87
N SER A 236 -2.20 31.06 -43.63
CA SER A 236 -1.38 32.29 -43.81
C SER A 236 -2.00 33.31 -44.78
N GLY A 237 -2.93 32.89 -45.64
CA GLY A 237 -3.71 33.72 -46.56
C GLY A 237 -2.94 34.20 -47.78
N VAL A 238 -1.84 34.91 -47.56
CA VAL A 238 -0.94 35.46 -48.58
C VAL A 238 0.52 35.23 -48.19
N ALA A 239 1.45 35.63 -49.06
CA ALA A 239 2.87 35.67 -48.71
C ALA A 239 3.09 36.59 -47.49
N ASP A 240 3.87 36.11 -46.51
CA ASP A 240 4.18 36.79 -45.25
C ASP A 240 2.94 37.14 -44.39
N GLY A 241 1.82 36.44 -44.60
CA GLY A 241 0.67 36.45 -43.70
C GLY A 241 0.78 35.41 -42.59
N GLU A 242 0.05 35.64 -41.49
CA GLU A 242 0.11 34.79 -40.29
C GLU A 242 -1.29 34.39 -39.82
N GLY A 243 -1.54 33.07 -39.76
CA GLY A 243 -2.65 32.51 -38.99
C GLY A 243 -2.15 32.16 -37.59
N ILE A 244 -2.69 32.78 -36.55
CA ILE A 244 -2.23 32.58 -35.17
C ILE A 244 -3.38 32.74 -34.17
N ILE A 245 -3.44 31.80 -33.22
CA ILE A 245 -4.18 31.96 -31.98
C ILE A 245 -3.23 31.92 -30.78
N SER A 246 -3.55 32.71 -29.76
CA SER A 246 -2.91 32.67 -28.45
C SER A 246 -3.99 32.52 -27.39
N SER A 247 -3.68 31.85 -26.28
CA SER A 247 -4.55 31.89 -25.11
C SER A 247 -4.80 33.34 -24.72
N ASP A 248 -5.99 33.61 -24.20
CA ASP A 248 -6.38 34.96 -23.77
C ASP A 248 -5.74 35.34 -22.43
N HIS A 249 -5.46 34.36 -21.57
CA HIS A 249 -4.80 34.50 -20.27
C HIS A 249 -3.57 33.57 -20.14
N PRO A 250 -2.65 33.85 -19.20
CA PRO A 250 -1.44 33.05 -18.98
C PRO A 250 -1.64 31.90 -17.99
N TYR A 251 -0.84 30.84 -18.13
CA TYR A 251 -0.87 29.62 -17.33
C TYR A 251 0.54 29.24 -16.82
N SER A 252 0.65 28.42 -15.78
CA SER A 252 1.93 27.94 -15.23
C SER A 252 2.36 26.58 -15.77
N LEU A 253 3.51 26.50 -16.44
CA LEU A 253 4.06 25.22 -16.90
C LEU A 253 4.71 24.42 -15.76
N ILE A 254 5.02 25.02 -14.60
CA ILE A 254 5.76 24.35 -13.50
C ILE A 254 5.09 23.03 -13.08
N GLY A 255 5.82 21.92 -13.16
CA GLY A 255 5.32 20.57 -12.90
C GLY A 255 4.12 20.16 -13.76
N SER A 256 3.92 20.80 -14.92
CA SER A 256 2.78 20.65 -15.83
C SER A 256 3.26 20.33 -17.24
N SER A 257 2.31 20.01 -18.12
CA SER A 257 2.56 19.82 -19.55
C SER A 257 1.48 20.45 -20.42
N LEU A 258 1.88 20.99 -21.57
CA LEU A 258 1.01 21.35 -22.68
C LEU A 258 1.29 20.38 -23.84
N SER A 259 0.25 19.73 -24.37
CA SER A 259 0.32 18.81 -25.51
C SER A 259 -0.66 19.20 -26.63
N THR A 260 -0.36 18.81 -27.86
CA THR A 260 -1.22 18.98 -29.04
C THR A 260 -1.08 17.80 -30.00
N TYR A 261 -2.16 17.45 -30.70
CA TYR A 261 -2.11 16.53 -31.84
C TYR A 261 -2.06 17.30 -33.16
N VAL A 262 -1.05 17.00 -33.97
CA VAL A 262 -0.92 17.51 -35.34
C VAL A 262 -1.49 16.47 -36.29
N SER A 263 -2.58 16.78 -36.99
CA SER A 263 -3.29 15.83 -37.86
C SER A 263 -2.93 15.95 -39.34
N ALA A 264 -2.60 17.16 -39.81
CA ALA A 264 -2.03 17.37 -41.14
C ALA A 264 -1.28 18.71 -41.26
N ASP A 265 -0.06 18.67 -41.82
CA ASP A 265 0.72 19.85 -42.23
C ASP A 265 0.63 20.10 -43.75
N VAL A 266 -0.53 20.62 -44.18
CA VAL A 266 -0.85 20.87 -45.59
C VAL A 266 -0.21 22.16 -46.10
N SER A 267 0.75 22.05 -46.99
CA SER A 267 0.65 22.63 -48.35
C SER A 267 1.99 22.57 -49.10
N VAL A 268 1.89 22.82 -50.40
CA VAL A 268 2.94 22.96 -51.39
C VAL A 268 3.58 24.36 -51.33
N GLY A 269 4.81 24.45 -50.84
CA GLY A 269 5.58 25.71 -50.77
C GLY A 269 7.00 25.48 -50.30
N THR A 270 7.92 26.38 -50.64
CA THR A 270 9.37 26.17 -50.44
C THR A 270 9.86 26.41 -49.01
N THR A 271 9.15 27.20 -48.19
CA THR A 271 9.39 27.31 -46.74
C THR A 271 8.08 27.38 -45.96
N VAL A 272 7.92 26.51 -44.97
CA VAL A 272 6.78 26.46 -44.04
C VAL A 272 7.30 26.53 -42.62
N ASN A 273 6.65 27.24 -41.71
CA ASN A 273 6.88 27.10 -40.26
C ASN A 273 5.55 27.02 -39.50
N HIS A 274 5.23 25.82 -38.99
CA HIS A 274 4.14 25.60 -38.04
C HIS A 274 4.71 25.53 -36.64
N ILE A 275 4.12 26.30 -35.70
CA ILE A 275 4.69 26.50 -34.38
C ILE A 275 3.63 26.22 -33.30
N PHE A 276 3.96 25.29 -32.41
CA PHE A 276 3.27 25.05 -31.15
C PHE A 276 4.13 25.61 -30.02
N ALA A 277 3.70 26.70 -29.38
CA ALA A 277 4.55 27.53 -28.53
C ALA A 277 3.89 27.99 -27.24
N LEU A 278 4.71 28.14 -26.19
CA LEU A 278 4.39 28.83 -24.94
C LEU A 278 5.13 30.18 -24.93
N ARG A 279 4.38 31.28 -24.96
CA ARG A 279 4.88 32.66 -25.11
C ARG A 279 4.87 33.43 -23.79
N SER A 280 5.70 34.46 -23.65
CA SER A 280 5.63 35.36 -22.49
C SER A 280 4.52 36.43 -22.57
N TYR A 281 3.92 36.66 -23.75
CA TYR A 281 2.86 37.66 -23.98
C TYR A 281 1.93 37.26 -25.14
N PRO A 282 0.65 37.69 -25.14
CA PRO A 282 -0.35 37.33 -26.15
C PRO A 282 -0.45 38.39 -27.27
N THR A 283 0.68 38.81 -27.85
CA THR A 283 0.69 39.86 -28.90
C THR A 283 1.59 39.50 -30.08
N THR A 284 1.29 40.07 -31.25
CA THR A 284 2.02 39.85 -32.51
C THR A 284 3.21 40.78 -32.71
N SER A 285 3.30 41.87 -31.94
CA SER A 285 4.03 43.08 -32.34
C SER A 285 5.47 43.19 -31.81
N VAL A 286 6.06 42.13 -31.25
CA VAL A 286 7.47 42.12 -30.83
C VAL A 286 8.07 40.72 -30.97
N ALA A 287 9.40 40.65 -31.09
CA ALA A 287 10.19 39.41 -31.03
C ALA A 287 10.10 38.79 -29.61
N GLY A 288 8.94 38.17 -29.33
CA GLY A 288 8.57 37.64 -28.03
C GLY A 288 9.40 36.43 -27.65
N GLN A 289 9.60 36.27 -26.34
CA GLN A 289 10.24 35.08 -25.81
C GLN A 289 9.25 33.91 -25.89
N TYR A 290 9.71 32.75 -26.35
CA TYR A 290 8.92 31.53 -26.33
C TYR A 290 9.78 30.28 -26.35
N ILE A 291 9.22 29.19 -25.83
CA ILE A 291 9.66 27.82 -26.12
C ILE A 291 8.64 27.19 -27.06
N ALA A 292 9.12 26.40 -28.03
CA ALA A 292 8.25 25.82 -29.04
C ALA A 292 8.73 24.47 -29.57
N TRP A 293 7.77 23.74 -30.13
CA TRP A 293 7.99 22.85 -31.25
C TRP A 293 7.78 23.61 -32.56
N GLU A 294 8.71 23.46 -33.50
CA GLU A 294 8.60 23.97 -34.87
C GLU A 294 8.66 22.82 -35.88
N ILE A 295 7.70 22.80 -36.80
CA ILE A 295 7.72 21.94 -37.98
C ILE A 295 8.07 22.84 -39.17
N THR A 296 9.32 22.75 -39.62
CA THR A 296 9.82 23.51 -40.77
C THR A 296 9.90 22.62 -42.01
N ARG A 297 9.42 23.10 -43.16
CA ARG A 297 9.68 22.45 -44.46
C ARG A 297 10.65 23.31 -45.27
N SER A 298 11.62 22.69 -45.94
CA SER A 298 12.48 23.31 -46.95
C SER A 298 12.56 22.40 -48.18
N GLY A 299 11.93 22.82 -49.28
CA GLY A 299 11.78 22.00 -50.48
C GLY A 299 10.98 20.71 -50.23
N SER A 300 11.60 19.55 -50.39
CA SER A 300 11.02 18.23 -50.07
C SER A 300 11.32 17.75 -48.65
N THR A 301 12.26 18.38 -47.93
CA THR A 301 12.66 17.97 -46.58
C THR A 301 11.77 18.64 -45.54
N ARG A 302 11.13 17.85 -44.67
CA ARG A 302 10.50 18.33 -43.44
C ARG A 302 11.45 18.10 -42.25
N THR A 303 11.42 19.03 -41.30
CA THR A 303 12.28 19.07 -40.11
C THR A 303 11.42 19.37 -38.88
N LEU A 304 11.51 18.53 -37.85
CA LEU A 304 10.92 18.80 -36.53
C LEU A 304 12.05 19.31 -35.61
N ALA A 305 11.82 20.45 -34.95
CA ALA A 305 12.82 21.07 -34.08
C ALA A 305 12.21 21.54 -32.75
N ALA A 306 12.94 21.30 -31.65
CA ALA A 306 12.67 21.89 -30.34
C ALA A 306 13.51 23.16 -30.18
N VAL A 307 12.87 24.29 -29.87
CA VAL A 307 13.52 25.60 -29.92
C VAL A 307 13.13 26.51 -28.75
N SER A 308 14.02 27.44 -28.43
CA SER A 308 13.73 28.60 -27.57
C SER A 308 14.18 29.90 -28.23
N TYR A 309 13.40 30.95 -28.08
CA TYR A 309 13.69 32.30 -28.59
C TYR A 309 13.78 33.29 -27.43
N ASN A 310 14.83 34.12 -27.45
CA ASN A 310 15.11 35.13 -26.41
C ASN A 310 14.82 36.56 -26.92
N VAL A 311 14.75 37.54 -26.00
CA VAL A 311 14.42 38.96 -26.28
C VAL A 311 15.28 39.60 -27.39
N ALA A 312 16.53 39.16 -27.56
CA ALA A 312 17.44 39.65 -28.60
C ALA A 312 17.15 39.08 -30.01
N GLY A 313 16.05 38.32 -30.20
CA GLY A 313 15.73 37.61 -31.44
C GLY A 313 16.59 36.36 -31.69
N THR A 314 17.48 36.00 -30.75
CA THR A 314 18.35 34.83 -30.85
C THR A 314 17.52 33.55 -30.67
N LYS A 315 17.56 32.69 -31.70
CA LYS A 315 17.04 31.32 -31.67
C LYS A 315 18.10 30.36 -31.13
N THR A 316 17.71 29.51 -30.19
CA THR A 316 18.47 28.34 -29.76
C THR A 316 17.70 27.08 -30.14
N THR A 317 18.35 26.15 -30.83
CA THR A 317 17.79 24.84 -31.19
C THR A 317 18.32 23.80 -30.22
N HIS A 318 17.42 23.14 -29.50
CA HIS A 318 17.75 22.09 -28.51
C HIS A 318 17.68 20.68 -29.12
N TYR A 319 16.83 20.50 -30.14
CA TYR A 319 16.74 19.28 -30.94
C TYR A 319 16.33 19.62 -32.37
N SER A 320 16.78 18.83 -33.34
CA SER A 320 16.39 18.93 -34.74
C SER A 320 16.54 17.57 -35.42
N THR A 321 15.51 17.11 -36.13
CA THR A 321 15.55 15.90 -36.96
C THR A 321 14.95 16.15 -38.33
N THR A 322 15.56 15.58 -39.37
CA THR A 322 15.14 15.76 -40.78
C THR A 322 14.47 14.49 -41.33
N SER A 323 13.59 14.67 -42.32
CA SER A 323 12.90 13.60 -43.05
C SER A 323 11.83 12.83 -42.27
N ILE A 324 11.03 13.54 -41.48
CA ILE A 324 9.84 13.04 -40.74
C ILE A 324 8.65 12.58 -41.62
N GLY A 325 8.92 12.03 -42.81
CA GLY A 325 7.89 11.59 -43.77
C GLY A 325 7.27 12.71 -44.63
N THR A 326 6.24 12.36 -45.41
CA THR A 326 5.54 13.27 -46.32
C THR A 326 4.55 14.21 -45.62
N THR A 327 4.10 13.82 -44.43
CA THR A 327 3.21 14.54 -43.52
C THR A 327 3.69 14.23 -42.11
N TYR A 328 3.74 15.21 -41.20
CA TYR A 328 3.91 14.90 -39.78
C TYR A 328 2.54 14.69 -39.14
N THR A 329 2.35 13.53 -38.52
CA THR A 329 1.16 13.17 -37.71
C THR A 329 1.63 12.61 -36.38
N GLY A 330 1.15 13.17 -35.27
CA GLY A 330 1.58 12.75 -33.95
C GLY A 330 1.36 13.80 -32.86
N TYR A 331 1.55 13.35 -31.62
CA TYR A 331 1.44 14.20 -30.43
C TYR A 331 2.78 14.87 -30.12
N LEU A 332 2.74 16.17 -29.87
CA LEU A 332 3.87 16.98 -29.43
C LEU A 332 3.55 17.56 -28.06
N ARG A 333 4.52 17.51 -27.14
CA ARG A 333 4.37 18.03 -25.77
C ARG A 333 5.57 18.86 -25.34
N ILE A 334 5.28 19.90 -24.58
CA ILE A 334 6.26 20.67 -23.81
C ILE A 334 5.85 20.53 -22.35
N ARG A 335 6.77 20.14 -21.47
CA ARG A 335 6.50 19.98 -20.03
C ARG A 335 7.62 20.55 -19.17
N GLU A 336 7.30 20.92 -17.94
CA GLU A 336 8.29 21.22 -16.91
C GLU A 336 8.22 20.14 -15.82
N SER A 337 9.39 19.72 -15.34
CA SER A 337 9.49 18.81 -14.20
C SER A 337 10.80 19.08 -13.45
N GLY A 338 10.71 19.47 -12.19
CA GLY A 338 11.86 19.55 -11.27
C GLY A 338 12.92 20.58 -11.68
N GLY A 339 12.54 21.72 -12.24
CA GLY A 339 13.45 22.75 -12.74
C GLY A 339 13.92 22.53 -14.18
N THR A 340 13.34 21.57 -14.91
CA THR A 340 13.76 21.20 -16.28
C THR A 340 12.59 21.20 -17.25
N ILE A 341 12.75 21.89 -18.37
CA ILE A 341 11.85 21.86 -19.53
C ILE A 341 12.21 20.66 -20.39
N PHE A 342 11.21 19.90 -20.82
CA PHE A 342 11.34 18.80 -21.78
C PHE A 342 10.44 19.04 -22.99
N TRP A 343 10.95 18.65 -24.14
CA TRP A 343 10.20 18.54 -25.39
C TRP A 343 10.04 17.06 -25.70
N ASP A 344 8.82 16.55 -25.58
CA ASP A 344 8.50 15.16 -25.86
C ASP A 344 7.67 15.03 -27.16
N SER A 345 7.78 13.87 -27.80
CA SER A 345 6.85 13.44 -28.86
C SER A 345 6.27 12.07 -28.53
N SER A 346 5.06 11.79 -29.02
CA SER A 346 4.37 10.52 -28.84
C SER A 346 3.56 10.18 -30.10
N PRO A 347 3.46 8.90 -30.51
CA PRO A 347 2.57 8.47 -31.58
C PRO A 347 1.11 8.27 -31.12
N ASP A 348 0.88 8.14 -29.81
CA ASP A 348 -0.29 7.48 -29.21
C ASP A 348 -0.88 8.21 -27.98
N ASN A 349 -0.37 9.41 -27.65
CA ASN A 349 -0.64 10.21 -26.44
C ASN A 349 -0.26 9.52 -25.10
N MET A 350 0.17 8.26 -25.12
CA MET A 350 0.46 7.43 -23.94
C MET A 350 1.97 7.25 -23.75
N THR A 351 2.68 6.86 -24.81
CA THR A 351 4.11 6.58 -24.82
C THR A 351 4.90 7.82 -25.24
N TRP A 352 5.51 8.50 -24.27
CA TRP A 352 6.22 9.76 -24.51
C TRP A 352 7.73 9.60 -24.55
N THR A 353 8.34 10.00 -25.68
CA THR A 353 9.79 10.05 -25.83
C THR A 353 10.28 11.49 -25.66
N ALA A 354 11.13 11.74 -24.66
CA ALA A 354 11.82 13.02 -24.49
C ALA A 354 12.91 13.18 -25.56
N LEU A 355 12.74 14.14 -26.46
CA LEU A 355 13.68 14.41 -27.58
C LEU A 355 14.65 15.56 -27.26
N ALA A 356 14.27 16.48 -26.38
CA ALA A 356 15.16 17.52 -25.86
C ALA A 356 14.83 17.85 -24.40
N SER A 357 15.81 18.37 -23.66
CA SER A 357 15.60 18.94 -22.34
C SER A 357 16.58 20.06 -22.04
N THR A 358 16.16 21.05 -21.25
CA THR A 358 17.04 22.13 -20.75
C THR A 358 16.56 22.64 -19.40
N ALA A 359 17.48 23.10 -18.55
CA ALA A 359 17.12 23.68 -17.25
C ALA A 359 16.30 24.96 -17.44
N SER A 360 15.20 25.12 -16.70
CA SER A 360 14.33 26.30 -16.77
C SER A 360 15.08 27.58 -16.36
N SER A 361 16.05 27.47 -15.45
CA SER A 361 16.98 28.54 -15.08
C SER A 361 17.95 28.98 -16.19
N GLY A 362 18.12 28.17 -17.24
CA GLY A 362 18.94 28.49 -18.41
C GLY A 362 18.16 29.16 -19.55
N LEU A 363 16.83 29.30 -19.42
CA LEU A 363 15.96 29.96 -20.38
C LEU A 363 15.73 31.42 -19.99
N ALA A 364 15.62 32.30 -21.00
CA ALA A 364 15.26 33.70 -20.74
C ALA A 364 13.76 33.87 -20.38
N ILE A 365 12.92 32.92 -20.80
CA ILE A 365 11.51 32.84 -20.44
C ILE A 365 11.31 31.99 -19.18
N ARG A 366 10.55 32.54 -18.24
CA ARG A 366 10.09 31.86 -17.03
C ARG A 366 8.93 30.90 -17.33
N PRO A 367 8.89 29.68 -16.73
CA PRO A 367 7.75 28.77 -16.87
C PRO A 367 6.47 29.27 -16.19
N GLU A 368 6.56 30.31 -15.34
CA GLU A 368 5.41 31.01 -14.76
C GLU A 368 4.79 32.01 -15.76
N GLY A 369 3.48 31.90 -15.98
CA GLY A 369 2.72 32.95 -16.68
C GLY A 369 2.87 32.94 -18.21
N MET A 370 2.83 31.76 -18.81
CA MET A 370 3.00 31.54 -20.25
C MET A 370 1.66 31.49 -20.99
N TYR A 371 1.62 31.97 -22.22
CA TYR A 371 0.46 31.89 -23.12
C TYR A 371 0.67 30.77 -24.14
N PRO A 372 -0.06 29.64 -24.05
CA PRO A 372 -0.20 28.67 -25.13
C PRO A 372 -0.58 29.34 -26.46
N SER A 373 0.00 28.89 -27.56
CA SER A 373 -0.26 29.46 -28.89
C SER A 373 0.02 28.47 -30.01
N LEU A 374 -0.77 28.59 -31.07
CA LEU A 374 -0.63 27.86 -32.32
C LEU A 374 -0.47 28.87 -33.45
N ARG A 375 0.54 28.71 -34.30
CA ARG A 375 0.89 29.67 -35.37
C ARG A 375 1.30 28.97 -36.65
N THR A 376 0.94 29.58 -37.78
CA THR A 376 1.38 29.22 -39.12
C THR A 376 1.84 30.45 -39.89
N GLN A 377 3.07 30.39 -40.42
CA GLN A 377 3.67 31.45 -41.24
C GLN A 377 4.40 30.84 -42.44
N SER A 378 4.34 31.51 -43.60
CA SER A 378 5.12 31.16 -44.79
C SER A 378 5.21 32.35 -45.77
N PRO A 379 6.25 32.39 -46.64
CA PRO A 379 6.26 33.24 -47.84
C PRO A 379 5.21 32.87 -48.91
N SER A 380 4.27 31.96 -48.61
CA SER A 380 3.22 31.46 -49.50
C SER A 380 1.95 31.08 -48.72
N ASN A 381 0.80 30.93 -49.41
CA ASN A 381 -0.44 30.48 -48.77
C ASN A 381 -0.35 28.99 -48.39
N ILE A 382 -0.50 28.70 -47.10
CA ILE A 382 -0.40 27.36 -46.51
C ILE A 382 -1.45 27.16 -45.41
N THR A 383 -1.67 25.92 -44.94
CA THR A 383 -2.72 25.60 -43.96
C THR A 383 -2.32 24.46 -43.01
N SER A 384 -2.32 24.69 -41.70
CA SER A 384 -2.20 23.59 -40.72
C SER A 384 -3.54 23.20 -40.12
N TYR A 385 -3.61 21.94 -39.70
CA TYR A 385 -4.74 21.34 -39.00
C TYR A 385 -4.26 20.84 -37.62
N TRP A 386 -4.94 21.27 -36.56
CA TRP A 386 -4.65 20.92 -35.17
C TRP A 386 -5.93 20.44 -34.49
N ASP A 387 -5.90 19.30 -33.82
CA ASP A 387 -7.13 18.60 -33.41
C ASP A 387 -7.42 18.74 -31.92
N SER A 388 -6.37 18.92 -31.12
CA SER A 388 -6.50 19.08 -29.68
C SER A 388 -5.39 19.91 -29.05
N ILE A 389 -5.72 20.47 -27.90
CA ILE A 389 -4.81 20.90 -26.85
C ILE A 389 -5.19 20.13 -25.58
N ASN A 390 -4.23 19.41 -24.99
CA ASN A 390 -4.39 18.64 -23.73
C ASN A 390 -5.58 17.65 -23.70
N TYR A 391 -5.82 16.93 -24.79
CA TYR A 391 -6.93 15.97 -24.93
C TYR A 391 -6.48 14.76 -25.76
N SER A 392 -6.79 13.49 -25.46
CA SER A 392 -7.90 12.90 -24.68
C SER A 392 -7.45 11.87 -23.61
N SER A 393 -8.38 11.42 -22.76
CA SER A 393 -8.19 10.20 -21.93
C SER A 393 -8.49 8.93 -22.73
N SER A 394 -7.80 7.82 -22.46
CA SER A 394 -8.17 6.49 -23.00
C SER A 394 -9.62 6.14 -22.65
N ILE A 395 -10.32 5.50 -23.59
CA ILE A 395 -11.71 5.04 -23.43
C ILE A 395 -11.86 3.93 -22.38
N GLU A 396 -10.76 3.33 -21.94
CA GLU A 396 -10.75 2.40 -20.80
C GLU A 396 -10.96 3.13 -19.45
N ASN A 397 -10.77 4.46 -19.41
CA ASN A 397 -10.97 5.27 -18.22
C ASN A 397 -12.44 5.68 -17.96
N ILE A 398 -13.39 5.34 -18.86
CA ILE A 398 -14.81 5.35 -18.50
C ILE A 398 -15.23 3.94 -18.09
N SER A 399 -15.52 3.78 -16.81
CA SER A 399 -16.03 2.53 -16.26
C SER A 399 -17.20 2.81 -15.34
N ASP A 400 -18.17 1.90 -15.37
CA ASP A 400 -19.36 1.96 -14.54
C ASP A 400 -19.92 0.56 -14.31
N ASN A 401 -19.97 0.13 -13.06
CA ASN A 401 -20.63 -1.11 -12.67
C ASN A 401 -22.13 -0.92 -12.40
N PHE A 402 -22.66 0.31 -12.42
CA PHE A 402 -24.09 0.59 -12.18
C PHE A 402 -24.66 -0.02 -10.87
N ASP A 403 -23.80 -0.35 -9.91
CA ASP A 403 -24.12 -0.98 -8.63
C ASP A 403 -24.54 0.04 -7.55
N ASP A 404 -24.27 1.34 -7.75
CA ASP A 404 -24.50 2.35 -6.71
C ASP A 404 -25.96 2.83 -6.63
N ASN A 405 -26.78 2.42 -7.61
CA ASN A 405 -28.20 2.73 -7.73
C ASN A 405 -28.49 4.23 -7.95
N SER A 406 -27.55 4.97 -8.55
CA SER A 406 -27.64 6.41 -8.73
C SER A 406 -26.72 6.92 -9.86
N ILE A 407 -27.26 7.04 -11.08
CA ILE A 407 -26.60 7.59 -12.28
C ILE A 407 -25.55 8.65 -11.93
N ASP A 408 -24.28 8.31 -12.10
CA ASP A 408 -23.15 9.20 -11.81
C ASP A 408 -23.21 10.44 -12.72
N VAL A 409 -23.68 11.55 -12.15
CA VAL A 409 -23.82 12.84 -12.84
C VAL A 409 -22.48 13.53 -13.13
N ALA A 410 -21.34 13.02 -12.64
CA ALA A 410 -20.01 13.48 -13.05
C ALA A 410 -19.56 12.77 -14.35
N LYS A 411 -19.87 11.48 -14.51
CA LYS A 411 -19.60 10.71 -15.74
C LYS A 411 -20.63 10.94 -16.85
N TRP A 412 -21.92 10.98 -16.51
CA TRP A 412 -23.01 10.83 -17.48
C TRP A 412 -23.90 12.07 -17.62
N THR A 413 -24.47 12.20 -18.82
CA THR A 413 -25.63 13.04 -19.12
C THR A 413 -26.79 12.12 -19.49
N ALA A 414 -27.77 11.99 -18.59
CA ALA A 414 -28.97 11.20 -18.84
C ALA A 414 -29.98 11.96 -19.71
N PHE A 415 -30.60 11.29 -20.69
CA PHE A 415 -31.65 11.87 -21.53
C PHE A 415 -32.93 11.02 -21.52
N ASN A 416 -34.07 11.71 -21.42
CA ASN A 416 -35.42 11.12 -21.34
C ASN A 416 -35.62 10.12 -20.17
N SER A 417 -34.83 10.27 -19.10
CA SER A 417 -34.99 9.64 -17.77
C SER A 417 -34.78 8.12 -17.67
N PRO A 418 -33.64 7.55 -18.15
CA PRO A 418 -33.23 6.21 -17.71
C PRO A 418 -33.13 6.14 -16.18
N SER A 419 -33.08 4.92 -15.64
CA SER A 419 -32.98 4.68 -14.20
C SER A 419 -31.87 3.68 -13.91
N GLU A 420 -30.97 4.03 -13.02
CA GLU A 420 -30.05 3.06 -12.40
C GLU A 420 -30.68 2.61 -11.08
N ALA A 421 -30.97 1.32 -10.94
CA ALA A 421 -31.66 0.76 -9.79
C ALA A 421 -31.62 -0.77 -9.79
N SER A 422 -31.58 -1.36 -8.60
CA SER A 422 -31.34 -2.80 -8.41
C SER A 422 -30.03 -3.26 -9.04
N ASN A 423 -28.96 -2.48 -8.85
CA ASN A 423 -27.60 -2.76 -9.29
C ASN A 423 -27.48 -3.04 -10.80
N LYS A 424 -27.94 -2.10 -11.62
CA LYS A 424 -27.88 -2.10 -13.10
C LYS A 424 -28.50 -0.83 -13.67
N LEU A 425 -28.23 -0.58 -14.96
CA LEU A 425 -28.88 0.45 -15.75
C LEU A 425 -30.13 -0.10 -16.47
N ASP A 426 -31.32 0.33 -16.04
CA ASP A 426 -32.60 -0.01 -16.67
C ASP A 426 -33.13 1.14 -17.57
N ILE A 427 -33.34 0.81 -18.85
CA ILE A 427 -33.90 1.68 -19.88
C ILE A 427 -35.26 1.12 -20.32
N THR A 428 -36.33 1.61 -19.69
CA THR A 428 -37.71 1.21 -20.01
C THR A 428 -38.29 2.04 -21.15
N THR A 429 -38.80 1.43 -22.21
CA THR A 429 -39.48 2.14 -23.31
C THR A 429 -40.85 2.66 -22.89
N THR A 430 -41.39 3.62 -23.64
CA THR A 430 -42.79 4.09 -23.47
C THR A 430 -43.66 3.58 -24.61
N LEU A 431 -44.98 3.74 -24.50
CA LEU A 431 -45.91 3.44 -25.61
C LEU A 431 -45.75 4.41 -26.80
N GLY A 432 -45.17 5.59 -26.57
CA GLY A 432 -44.77 6.52 -27.62
C GLY A 432 -43.32 6.32 -28.05
N GLY A 433 -43.05 6.55 -29.33
CA GLY A 433 -41.71 6.44 -29.90
C GLY A 433 -40.75 7.46 -29.30
N ILE A 434 -39.81 6.99 -28.48
CA ILE A 434 -38.79 7.80 -27.80
C ILE A 434 -37.55 6.96 -27.49
N TYR A 435 -36.38 7.59 -27.55
CA TYR A 435 -35.09 7.03 -27.12
C TYR A 435 -34.69 7.60 -25.77
N ARG A 436 -34.08 6.77 -24.93
CA ARG A 436 -33.68 7.08 -23.55
C ARG A 436 -32.31 6.46 -23.30
N GLY A 437 -31.47 7.07 -22.48
CA GLY A 437 -30.13 6.55 -22.24
C GLY A 437 -29.17 7.52 -21.57
N LEU A 438 -27.91 7.11 -21.53
CA LEU A 438 -26.79 7.85 -20.99
C LEU A 438 -25.80 8.18 -22.10
N THR A 439 -25.28 9.40 -22.08
CA THR A 439 -24.15 9.86 -22.90
C THR A 439 -23.02 10.32 -21.99
N SER A 440 -21.77 9.94 -22.27
CA SER A 440 -20.62 10.39 -21.49
C SER A 440 -20.47 11.92 -21.53
N LYS A 441 -20.01 12.52 -20.42
CA LYS A 441 -19.73 13.96 -20.37
C LYS A 441 -18.41 14.35 -21.04
N LEU A 442 -17.49 13.41 -21.14
CA LEU A 442 -16.17 13.58 -21.75
C LEU A 442 -16.08 12.77 -23.05
N TYR A 443 -15.19 13.22 -23.94
CA TYR A 443 -14.76 12.46 -25.11
C TYR A 443 -13.54 11.61 -24.74
N TYR A 444 -13.40 10.47 -25.39
CA TYR A 444 -12.35 9.49 -25.12
C TYR A 444 -11.61 9.08 -26.39
N ASP A 445 -10.39 8.58 -26.22
CA ASP A 445 -9.56 8.00 -27.26
C ASP A 445 -9.68 6.46 -27.23
N LEU A 446 -10.12 5.88 -28.34
CA LEU A 446 -10.21 4.42 -28.51
C LEU A 446 -8.90 3.80 -29.04
N THR A 447 -7.91 4.61 -29.45
CA THR A 447 -6.66 4.15 -30.08
C THR A 447 -5.90 3.16 -29.19
N SER A 448 -5.67 1.95 -29.71
CA SER A 448 -5.05 0.82 -29.00
C SER A 448 -5.75 0.43 -27.68
N ALA A 449 -7.04 0.76 -27.54
CA ALA A 449 -7.86 0.55 -26.36
C ALA A 449 -9.20 -0.12 -26.72
N SER A 450 -9.99 -0.46 -25.71
CA SER A 450 -11.32 -1.06 -25.89
C SER A 450 -12.40 -0.47 -24.98
N VAL A 451 -13.65 -0.56 -25.42
CA VAL A 451 -14.83 -0.31 -24.58
C VAL A 451 -15.80 -1.48 -24.68
N ASN A 452 -16.28 -1.98 -23.54
CA ASN A 452 -17.12 -3.16 -23.44
C ASN A 452 -18.28 -2.95 -22.45
N VAL A 453 -19.40 -3.65 -22.64
CA VAL A 453 -20.58 -3.57 -21.76
C VAL A 453 -21.30 -4.92 -21.68
N GLU A 454 -21.94 -5.19 -20.55
CA GLU A 454 -22.84 -6.33 -20.37
C GLU A 454 -24.27 -5.96 -20.79
N VAL A 455 -24.83 -6.72 -21.72
CA VAL A 455 -26.23 -6.62 -22.16
C VAL A 455 -27.05 -7.64 -21.37
N VAL A 456 -27.44 -7.26 -20.16
CA VAL A 456 -28.21 -8.13 -19.25
C VAL A 456 -29.54 -8.55 -19.87
N SER A 457 -30.23 -7.62 -20.54
CA SER A 457 -31.47 -7.86 -21.28
C SER A 457 -31.61 -6.88 -22.44
N ALA A 458 -31.77 -7.38 -23.68
CA ALA A 458 -32.12 -6.56 -24.84
C ALA A 458 -33.64 -6.26 -24.97
N GLY A 459 -34.43 -6.56 -23.93
CA GLY A 459 -35.88 -6.38 -23.94
C GLY A 459 -36.64 -7.28 -24.92
N ASN A 460 -37.92 -6.95 -25.15
CA ASN A 460 -38.80 -7.69 -26.06
C ASN A 460 -38.45 -7.40 -27.53
N GLN A 461 -37.53 -8.19 -28.08
CA GLN A 461 -37.08 -8.16 -29.47
C GLN A 461 -38.16 -8.52 -30.52
N SER A 462 -39.41 -8.80 -30.10
CA SER A 462 -40.57 -8.93 -31.00
C SER A 462 -41.22 -7.59 -31.36
N LEU A 463 -40.88 -6.50 -30.65
CA LEU A 463 -41.33 -5.15 -30.98
C LEU A 463 -40.60 -4.65 -32.23
N VAL A 464 -41.36 -4.32 -33.27
CA VAL A 464 -40.82 -4.02 -34.61
C VAL A 464 -40.01 -2.72 -34.62
N SER A 465 -40.36 -1.77 -33.75
CA SER A 465 -39.67 -0.48 -33.67
C SER A 465 -38.63 -0.37 -32.56
N LEU A 466 -38.41 -1.42 -31.76
CA LEU A 466 -37.40 -1.43 -30.71
C LEU A 466 -35.99 -1.44 -31.31
N GLU A 467 -35.22 -0.42 -30.96
CA GLU A 467 -33.79 -0.31 -31.24
C GLU A 467 -33.02 -0.18 -29.92
N VAL A 468 -31.96 -0.97 -29.79
CA VAL A 468 -31.07 -0.98 -28.64
C VAL A 468 -29.65 -0.71 -29.12
N TYR A 469 -28.98 0.26 -28.51
CA TYR A 469 -27.61 0.69 -28.79
C TYR A 469 -26.74 0.41 -27.55
N PRO A 470 -26.15 -0.80 -27.41
CA PRO A 470 -25.32 -1.15 -26.26
C PRO A 470 -24.06 -0.30 -26.16
N LEU A 471 -23.44 -0.03 -27.31
CA LEU A 471 -22.28 0.85 -27.45
C LEU A 471 -22.49 1.66 -28.74
N ASN A 472 -22.73 2.96 -28.60
CA ASN A 472 -22.70 3.92 -29.68
C ASN A 472 -21.57 4.92 -29.44
N LEU A 473 -20.48 4.79 -30.20
CA LEU A 473 -19.31 5.66 -30.09
C LEU A 473 -19.34 6.68 -31.21
N TYR A 474 -19.49 7.97 -30.89
CA TYR A 474 -19.76 8.99 -31.89
C TYR A 474 -18.99 10.30 -31.68
N GLN A 475 -18.71 10.98 -32.79
CA GLN A 475 -18.09 12.30 -32.81
C GLN A 475 -19.14 13.40 -32.62
N SER A 476 -18.69 14.61 -32.24
CA SER A 476 -19.57 15.79 -32.09
C SER A 476 -20.56 15.93 -33.27
N GLY A 477 -21.86 16.06 -32.95
CA GLY A 477 -22.94 16.13 -33.94
C GLY A 477 -23.52 14.79 -34.42
N ASN A 478 -22.98 13.62 -34.00
CA ASN A 478 -23.51 12.27 -34.28
C ASN A 478 -23.70 11.95 -35.80
N THR A 479 -22.93 12.64 -36.64
CA THR A 479 -22.83 12.39 -38.08
C THR A 479 -21.82 11.27 -38.39
N ASN A 480 -20.86 11.05 -37.51
CA ASN A 480 -19.84 10.01 -37.59
C ASN A 480 -19.90 9.14 -36.32
N SER A 481 -20.12 7.84 -36.48
CA SER A 481 -20.18 6.90 -35.35
C SER A 481 -19.81 5.47 -35.72
N ILE A 482 -19.43 4.67 -34.73
CA ILE A 482 -19.25 3.22 -34.79
C ILE A 482 -20.05 2.60 -33.65
N PHE A 483 -20.91 1.63 -33.95
CA PHE A 483 -21.88 1.16 -32.97
C PHE A 483 -22.35 -0.27 -33.19
N PHE A 484 -22.91 -0.85 -32.13
CA PHE A 484 -23.79 -2.01 -32.20
C PHE A 484 -25.26 -1.57 -32.18
N LEU A 485 -26.09 -2.27 -32.95
CA LEU A 485 -27.55 -2.19 -32.89
C LEU A 485 -28.12 -3.59 -32.63
N ILE A 486 -29.02 -3.72 -31.66
CA ILE A 486 -29.88 -4.89 -31.50
C ILE A 486 -31.31 -4.47 -31.81
N ALA A 487 -31.90 -5.03 -32.85
CA ALA A 487 -33.26 -4.73 -33.30
C ALA A 487 -33.86 -5.93 -34.05
N GLY A 488 -35.16 -6.17 -33.89
CA GLY A 488 -35.88 -7.23 -34.61
C GLY A 488 -35.30 -8.64 -34.46
N GLY A 489 -34.60 -8.93 -33.35
CA GLY A 489 -33.94 -10.21 -33.12
C GLY A 489 -32.59 -10.39 -33.84
N ALA A 490 -31.99 -9.33 -34.38
CA ALA A 490 -30.64 -9.33 -34.97
C ALA A 490 -29.67 -8.47 -34.16
N LEU A 491 -28.41 -8.89 -34.07
CA LEU A 491 -27.27 -8.06 -33.68
C LEU A 491 -26.57 -7.56 -34.95
N ILE A 492 -26.29 -6.27 -35.02
CA ILE A 492 -25.77 -5.61 -36.21
C ILE A 492 -24.61 -4.69 -35.84
N ALA A 493 -23.47 -4.83 -36.53
CA ALA A 493 -22.36 -3.90 -36.45
C ALA A 493 -22.53 -2.82 -37.52
N TYR A 494 -22.42 -1.55 -37.13
CA TYR A 494 -22.58 -0.39 -38.00
C TYR A 494 -21.39 0.56 -37.93
N ARG A 495 -21.16 1.25 -39.06
CA ARG A 495 -20.55 2.57 -39.08
C ARG A 495 -21.56 3.60 -39.57
N ARG A 496 -21.40 4.84 -39.17
CA ARG A 496 -22.02 6.03 -39.77
C ARG A 496 -20.91 6.98 -40.20
N VAL A 497 -20.97 7.45 -41.43
CA VAL A 497 -20.03 8.45 -41.97
C VAL A 497 -20.84 9.54 -42.66
N ASN A 498 -20.64 10.80 -42.26
CA ASN A 498 -21.38 11.97 -42.77
C ASN A 498 -22.91 11.78 -42.77
N GLY A 499 -23.45 11.17 -41.71
CA GLY A 499 -24.87 10.86 -41.52
C GLY A 499 -25.36 9.56 -42.18
N VAL A 500 -24.55 8.93 -43.05
CA VAL A 500 -24.94 7.70 -43.76
C VAL A 500 -24.55 6.48 -42.95
N SER A 501 -25.54 5.80 -42.36
CA SER A 501 -25.34 4.54 -41.65
C SER A 501 -25.18 3.38 -42.65
N THR A 502 -24.09 2.61 -42.52
CA THR A 502 -23.76 1.44 -43.34
C THR A 502 -23.62 0.22 -42.44
N GLN A 503 -24.42 -0.81 -42.69
CA GLN A 503 -24.29 -2.11 -42.03
C GLN A 503 -22.98 -2.78 -42.46
N LEU A 504 -22.19 -3.21 -41.48
CA LEU A 504 -20.89 -3.87 -41.69
C LEU A 504 -20.99 -5.39 -41.56
N ALA A 505 -21.73 -5.87 -40.55
CA ALA A 505 -22.02 -7.28 -40.33
C ALA A 505 -23.36 -7.43 -39.59
N THR A 506 -23.98 -8.61 -39.70
CA THR A 506 -25.19 -8.96 -38.93
C THR A 506 -25.19 -10.44 -38.57
N THR A 507 -25.80 -10.77 -37.45
CA THR A 507 -26.06 -12.13 -36.98
C THR A 507 -27.37 -12.17 -36.19
N THR A 508 -27.99 -13.34 -36.01
CA THR A 508 -29.15 -13.49 -35.13
C THR A 508 -28.75 -13.20 -33.69
N TYR A 509 -29.49 -12.33 -32.99
CA TYR A 509 -29.20 -12.01 -31.60
C TYR A 509 -29.47 -13.22 -30.68
N ASN A 510 -28.55 -13.50 -29.77
CA ASN A 510 -28.67 -14.53 -28.76
C ASN A 510 -28.14 -13.96 -27.44
N SER A 511 -28.99 -13.85 -26.42
CA SER A 511 -28.66 -13.21 -25.14
C SER A 511 -27.62 -13.95 -24.30
N THR A 512 -27.33 -15.21 -24.60
CA THR A 512 -26.25 -15.99 -23.96
C THR A 512 -24.92 -15.74 -24.67
N ASN A 513 -24.88 -15.83 -26.00
CA ASN A 513 -23.64 -15.69 -26.77
C ASN A 513 -23.19 -14.23 -26.95
N HIS A 514 -24.14 -13.29 -26.90
CA HIS A 514 -23.91 -11.84 -27.03
C HIS A 514 -24.23 -11.12 -25.71
N ARG A 515 -23.97 -11.79 -24.58
CA ARG A 515 -24.12 -11.23 -23.23
C ARG A 515 -23.18 -10.04 -23.02
N TRP A 516 -22.02 -10.07 -23.66
CA TRP A 516 -21.00 -9.03 -23.63
C TRP A 516 -20.70 -8.56 -25.06
N LEU A 517 -20.58 -7.24 -25.24
CA LEU A 517 -20.23 -6.61 -26.51
C LEU A 517 -19.05 -5.66 -26.30
N GLN A 518 -18.11 -5.63 -27.24
CA GLN A 518 -16.91 -4.80 -27.19
C GLN A 518 -16.65 -4.14 -28.54
N ILE A 519 -16.24 -2.87 -28.51
CA ILE A 519 -15.60 -2.19 -29.64
C ILE A 519 -14.16 -1.90 -29.22
N ARG A 520 -13.20 -2.31 -30.04
CA ARG A 520 -11.76 -2.23 -29.75
C ARG A 520 -11.02 -1.66 -30.96
N GLU A 521 -10.01 -0.83 -30.76
CA GLU A 521 -9.08 -0.45 -31.82
C GLU A 521 -7.70 -1.05 -31.57
N SER A 522 -7.03 -1.45 -32.64
CA SER A 522 -5.65 -1.88 -32.59
C SER A 522 -4.98 -1.68 -33.95
N GLY A 523 -3.92 -0.87 -33.99
CA GLY A 523 -3.05 -0.73 -35.16
C GLY A 523 -3.73 -0.15 -36.41
N GLY A 524 -4.63 0.82 -36.26
CA GLY A 524 -5.41 1.44 -37.34
C GLY A 524 -6.67 0.67 -37.73
N THR A 525 -7.06 -0.35 -36.96
CA THR A 525 -8.21 -1.24 -37.25
C THR A 525 -9.16 -1.29 -36.07
N THR A 526 -10.43 -1.00 -36.32
CA THR A 526 -11.56 -1.12 -35.39
C THR A 526 -12.17 -2.53 -35.50
N TYR A 527 -12.43 -3.16 -34.36
CA TYR A 527 -13.04 -4.48 -34.20
C TYR A 527 -14.37 -4.35 -33.45
N TRP A 528 -15.39 -5.08 -33.91
CA TRP A 528 -16.67 -5.29 -33.23
C TRP A 528 -16.69 -6.72 -32.75
N GLU A 529 -16.72 -6.94 -31.44
CA GLU A 529 -16.49 -8.24 -30.83
C GLU A 529 -17.63 -8.59 -29.86
N THR A 530 -17.90 -9.89 -29.75
CA THR A 530 -18.98 -10.46 -28.93
C THR A 530 -18.41 -11.50 -27.98
N SER A 531 -18.99 -11.63 -26.79
CA SER A 531 -18.61 -12.67 -25.84
C SER A 531 -19.81 -13.15 -25.03
N ALA A 532 -19.77 -14.42 -24.63
CA ALA A 532 -20.72 -15.01 -23.70
C ALA A 532 -20.37 -14.72 -22.23
N ASN A 533 -19.11 -14.35 -21.94
CA ASN A 533 -18.54 -14.37 -20.59
C ASN A 533 -17.55 -13.22 -20.29
N GLY A 534 -17.44 -12.22 -21.17
CA GLY A 534 -16.52 -11.08 -21.03
C GLY A 534 -15.03 -11.38 -21.18
N THR A 535 -14.61 -12.66 -21.17
CA THR A 535 -13.19 -13.05 -21.22
C THR A 535 -12.79 -13.73 -22.53
N SER A 536 -13.71 -14.42 -23.21
CA SER A 536 -13.49 -15.04 -24.53
C SER A 536 -14.22 -14.27 -25.61
N TRP A 537 -13.50 -13.43 -26.35
CA TRP A 537 -14.05 -12.56 -27.41
C TRP A 537 -14.03 -13.25 -28.78
N SER A 538 -15.07 -12.98 -29.58
CA SER A 538 -15.22 -13.43 -30.97
C SER A 538 -15.56 -12.23 -31.85
N THR A 539 -14.69 -11.93 -32.82
CA THR A 539 -14.85 -10.82 -33.75
C THR A 539 -16.04 -11.06 -34.69
N LEU A 540 -17.05 -10.18 -34.61
CA LEU A 540 -18.18 -10.13 -35.56
C LEU A 540 -17.80 -9.37 -36.84
N HIS A 541 -16.98 -8.32 -36.71
CA HIS A 541 -16.45 -7.56 -37.84
C HIS A 541 -15.14 -6.85 -37.48
N SER A 542 -14.32 -6.54 -38.48
CA SER A 542 -13.15 -5.67 -38.34
C SER A 542 -12.95 -4.83 -39.60
N ALA A 543 -12.64 -3.55 -39.45
CA ALA A 543 -12.37 -2.63 -40.56
C ALA A 543 -11.29 -1.61 -40.17
N THR A 544 -10.49 -1.15 -41.13
CA THR A 544 -9.65 0.04 -40.95
C THR A 544 -10.50 1.21 -40.44
N ASN A 545 -10.00 1.94 -39.45
CA ASN A 545 -10.75 2.94 -38.67
C ASN A 545 -11.70 3.78 -39.54
N PRO A 546 -13.03 3.54 -39.48
CA PRO A 546 -13.95 4.16 -40.43
C PRO A 546 -14.21 5.66 -40.20
N ILE A 547 -13.85 6.12 -39.00
CA ILE A 547 -13.93 7.50 -38.50
C ILE A 547 -12.66 7.79 -37.68
N HIS A 548 -12.40 9.04 -37.32
CA HIS A 548 -11.32 9.36 -36.38
C HIS A 548 -11.71 8.89 -34.96
N VAL A 549 -10.89 8.03 -34.36
CA VAL A 549 -11.17 7.31 -33.12
C VAL A 549 -10.64 7.99 -31.85
N GLY A 550 -9.87 9.07 -31.99
CA GLY A 550 -9.25 9.78 -30.85
C GLY A 550 -10.20 10.62 -30.01
N GLN A 551 -11.44 10.84 -30.46
CA GLN A 551 -12.41 11.74 -29.84
C GLN A 551 -13.84 11.20 -30.02
N LEU A 552 -14.25 10.29 -29.12
CA LEU A 552 -15.56 9.63 -29.16
C LEU A 552 -16.32 9.87 -27.84
N LEU A 553 -17.60 10.23 -27.94
CA LEU A 553 -18.55 10.11 -26.83
C LEU A 553 -19.04 8.67 -26.77
N VAL A 554 -19.23 8.15 -25.55
CA VAL A 554 -19.83 6.83 -25.31
C VAL A 554 -21.32 7.04 -25.00
N GLU A 555 -22.20 6.39 -25.75
CA GLU A 555 -23.63 6.35 -25.46
C GLU A 555 -24.12 4.90 -25.31
N ILE A 556 -24.94 4.70 -24.27
CA ILE A 556 -25.72 3.49 -24.04
C ILE A 556 -27.18 3.91 -24.07
N SER A 557 -27.95 3.43 -25.05
CA SER A 557 -29.33 3.89 -25.25
C SER A 557 -30.27 2.80 -25.77
N ALA A 558 -31.57 2.99 -25.54
CA ALA A 558 -32.61 2.16 -26.13
C ALA A 558 -33.88 2.98 -26.36
N GLY A 559 -34.68 2.59 -27.34
CA GLY A 559 -35.90 3.31 -27.69
C GLY A 559 -36.76 2.62 -28.72
N THR A 560 -37.85 3.29 -29.06
CA THR A 560 -38.74 2.88 -30.15
C THR A 560 -38.85 4.02 -31.16
N TYR A 561 -38.69 3.74 -32.46
CA TYR A 561 -38.89 4.77 -33.50
C TYR A 561 -40.37 5.05 -33.82
N ALA A 562 -41.29 4.21 -33.32
CA ALA A 562 -42.73 4.33 -33.50
C ALA A 562 -43.47 4.04 -32.18
N ALA A 563 -44.79 4.21 -32.17
CA ALA A 563 -45.61 3.80 -31.04
C ALA A 563 -45.77 2.26 -31.02
N GLU A 564 -45.66 1.65 -29.84
CA GLU A 564 -45.77 0.21 -29.63
C GLU A 564 -46.95 -0.14 -28.70
N ALA A 565 -47.49 -1.35 -28.84
CA ALA A 565 -48.62 -1.81 -28.04
C ALA A 565 -48.26 -2.17 -26.58
N THR A 566 -46.98 -2.39 -26.29
CA THR A 566 -46.46 -2.75 -24.96
C THR A 566 -45.10 -2.11 -24.73
N THR A 567 -44.82 -1.71 -23.49
CA THR A 567 -43.47 -1.30 -23.07
C THR A 567 -42.55 -2.50 -22.87
N THR A 568 -41.24 -2.26 -22.84
CA THR A 568 -40.23 -3.25 -22.42
C THR A 568 -39.09 -2.55 -21.71
N THR A 569 -38.42 -3.26 -20.81
CA THR A 569 -37.17 -2.80 -20.19
C THR A 569 -35.98 -3.47 -20.88
N VAL A 570 -35.01 -2.63 -21.23
CA VAL A 570 -33.66 -3.03 -21.67
C VAL A 570 -32.73 -2.77 -20.49
N THR A 571 -31.84 -3.71 -20.19
CA THR A 571 -30.99 -3.67 -19.01
C THR A 571 -29.55 -3.85 -19.42
N PHE A 572 -28.70 -2.93 -18.96
CA PHE A 572 -27.24 -2.96 -19.13
C PHE A 572 -26.55 -2.97 -17.77
N ASP A 573 -25.33 -3.47 -17.77
CA ASP A 573 -24.50 -3.59 -16.57
C ASP A 573 -23.02 -3.49 -16.97
N ASN A 574 -22.13 -3.29 -15.99
CA ASN A 574 -20.70 -3.52 -16.10
C ASN A 574 -19.98 -2.92 -17.34
N LEU A 575 -20.15 -1.61 -17.59
CA LEU A 575 -19.38 -0.90 -18.61
C LEU A 575 -17.89 -0.87 -18.21
N ASN A 576 -17.03 -1.50 -19.02
CA ASN A 576 -15.60 -1.68 -18.78
C ASN A 576 -15.26 -2.40 -17.47
N VAL A 577 -16.18 -3.21 -16.93
CA VAL A 577 -15.98 -4.02 -15.72
C VAL A 577 -16.12 -5.50 -16.10
N LEU A 578 -15.02 -6.18 -16.43
CA LEU A 578 -15.09 -7.57 -16.91
C LEU A 578 -15.29 -8.58 -15.77
N PRO A 579 -15.97 -9.73 -16.00
CA PRO A 579 -16.19 -10.74 -14.97
C PRO A 579 -14.88 -11.35 -14.47
N VAL A 580 -14.63 -11.21 -13.16
CA VAL A 580 -13.53 -11.90 -12.48
C VAL A 580 -13.85 -13.40 -12.46
N THR A 581 -13.13 -14.18 -13.26
CA THR A 581 -13.36 -15.63 -13.37
C THR A 581 -12.78 -16.35 -12.15
N LEU A 582 -13.63 -16.63 -11.15
CA LEU A 582 -13.26 -17.48 -10.01
C LEU A 582 -13.11 -18.94 -10.45
N THR A 583 -11.89 -19.37 -10.75
CA THR A 583 -11.56 -20.78 -11.06
C THR A 583 -11.74 -21.68 -9.84
N LYS A 584 -12.90 -22.33 -9.72
CA LYS A 584 -13.10 -23.44 -8.77
C LYS A 584 -12.55 -24.74 -9.36
N THR A 585 -11.33 -25.09 -8.97
CA THR A 585 -10.74 -26.41 -9.24
C THR A 585 -11.37 -27.46 -8.31
N GLN A 586 -12.24 -28.33 -8.83
CA GLN A 586 -12.69 -29.51 -8.11
C GLN A 586 -11.80 -30.71 -8.48
N PRO A 587 -10.98 -31.27 -7.57
CA PRO A 587 -10.14 -32.42 -7.88
C PRO A 587 -10.98 -33.68 -8.04
N ALA A 588 -10.76 -34.40 -9.15
CA ALA A 588 -11.30 -35.75 -9.35
C ALA A 588 -10.18 -36.78 -9.18
N THR A 589 -10.20 -37.53 -8.08
CA THR A 589 -9.20 -38.57 -7.81
C THR A 589 -9.55 -39.86 -8.55
N ALA A 590 -8.74 -40.24 -9.54
CA ALA A 590 -8.79 -41.56 -10.16
C ALA A 590 -7.67 -42.45 -9.59
N GLN A 591 -8.02 -43.44 -8.77
CA GLN A 591 -7.08 -44.49 -8.35
C GLN A 591 -6.98 -45.56 -9.45
N ILE A 592 -5.75 -45.86 -9.90
CA ILE A 592 -5.47 -47.02 -10.75
C ILE A 592 -4.83 -48.11 -9.88
N ALA A 593 -5.44 -49.30 -9.88
CA ALA A 593 -4.90 -50.47 -9.22
C ALA A 593 -4.23 -51.41 -10.24
N ASN A 594 -2.93 -51.66 -10.01
CA ASN A 594 -2.06 -52.71 -10.54
C ASN A 594 -1.53 -52.66 -11.98
N ASP A 595 -0.31 -53.19 -12.08
CA ASP A 595 0.51 -53.41 -13.26
C ASP A 595 -0.13 -54.31 -14.33
N VAL A 596 -0.64 -53.72 -15.43
CA VAL A 596 -0.29 -54.12 -16.82
C VAL A 596 -0.51 -52.91 -17.74
N THR A 597 0.36 -52.72 -18.73
CA THR A 597 0.22 -51.72 -19.81
C THR A 597 -1.08 -51.86 -20.62
N LYS A 598 -2.09 -51.03 -20.31
CA LYS A 598 -3.17 -50.64 -21.23
C LYS A 598 -3.56 -49.18 -21.06
N THR A 599 -3.72 -48.49 -22.18
CA THR A 599 -4.36 -47.16 -22.22
C THR A 599 -5.84 -47.30 -21.89
N GLN A 600 -6.32 -46.57 -20.88
CA GLN A 600 -7.73 -46.54 -20.48
C GLN A 600 -8.20 -45.08 -20.45
N PRO A 601 -9.24 -44.69 -21.21
CA PRO A 601 -9.76 -43.33 -21.15
C PRO A 601 -10.62 -43.14 -19.91
N ALA A 602 -10.27 -42.16 -19.07
CA ALA A 602 -11.15 -41.67 -18.02
C ALA A 602 -12.21 -40.76 -18.65
N ILE A 603 -13.47 -41.20 -18.68
CA ILE A 603 -14.60 -40.38 -19.14
C ILE A 603 -15.32 -39.84 -17.90
N GLY A 604 -15.00 -38.60 -17.53
CA GLY A 604 -15.82 -37.83 -16.59
C GLY A 604 -17.00 -37.21 -17.34
N HIS A 605 -18.23 -37.64 -17.05
CA HIS A 605 -19.43 -36.92 -17.48
C HIS A 605 -19.77 -35.81 -16.49
N VAL A 606 -19.60 -34.57 -16.91
CA VAL A 606 -20.27 -33.40 -16.29
C VAL A 606 -21.50 -33.09 -17.14
N ALA A 607 -22.66 -32.96 -16.51
CA ALA A 607 -23.89 -32.63 -17.22
C ALA A 607 -23.94 -31.14 -17.59
N THR A 608 -24.49 -30.86 -18.78
CA THR A 608 -24.87 -29.54 -19.36
C THR A 608 -23.76 -28.59 -19.85
N ASN A 609 -23.59 -28.64 -21.18
CA ASN A 609 -23.09 -27.68 -22.20
C ASN A 609 -22.67 -26.23 -21.82
N PRO A 610 -21.74 -25.60 -22.58
CA PRO A 610 -21.16 -26.06 -23.86
C PRO A 610 -19.64 -26.36 -23.82
N THR A 611 -19.22 -27.36 -24.61
CA THR A 611 -17.85 -27.88 -24.71
C THR A 611 -16.85 -26.97 -25.42
N LYS A 612 -15.59 -26.97 -24.95
CA LYS A 612 -14.38 -26.85 -25.80
C LYS A 612 -13.59 -28.15 -25.74
N THR A 613 -13.25 -28.70 -26.90
CA THR A 613 -12.45 -29.93 -27.05
C THR A 613 -10.96 -29.57 -27.10
N GLN A 614 -10.10 -30.36 -26.43
CA GLN A 614 -8.64 -30.20 -26.50
C GLN A 614 -8.02 -31.28 -27.39
N PRO A 615 -7.17 -30.95 -28.37
CA PRO A 615 -6.47 -31.95 -29.18
C PRO A 615 -5.29 -32.52 -28.39
N ALA A 616 -5.35 -33.82 -28.06
CA ALA A 616 -4.21 -34.55 -27.51
C ALA A 616 -3.30 -35.03 -28.66
N ALA A 617 -2.08 -34.52 -28.73
CA ALA A 617 -1.01 -35.03 -29.60
C ALA A 617 0.10 -35.63 -28.74
N ALA A 618 0.21 -36.96 -28.70
CA ALA A 618 1.25 -37.66 -27.98
C ALA A 618 2.31 -38.19 -28.96
N VAL A 619 3.60 -37.92 -28.69
CA VAL A 619 4.72 -38.64 -29.32
C VAL A 619 5.78 -38.99 -28.27
N ILE A 620 6.31 -40.20 -28.39
CA ILE A 620 7.16 -40.90 -27.42
C ILE A 620 8.64 -40.54 -27.62
N ALA A 621 9.43 -40.61 -26.54
CA ALA A 621 10.86 -40.30 -26.56
C ALA A 621 11.71 -41.33 -27.34
N GLY A 622 12.56 -40.83 -28.25
CA GLY A 622 13.82 -41.46 -28.65
C GLY A 622 13.86 -42.22 -29.99
N SER A 623 14.40 -41.61 -31.05
CA SER A 623 15.85 -41.66 -31.37
C SER A 623 16.13 -41.16 -32.80
N GLY A 624 17.25 -40.45 -33.01
CA GLY A 624 17.83 -40.22 -34.35
C GLY A 624 17.67 -38.82 -34.96
N GLU A 625 18.82 -38.16 -35.14
CA GLU A 625 19.15 -37.14 -36.16
C GLU A 625 18.59 -35.70 -36.11
N LEU A 626 19.54 -34.79 -35.85
CA LEU A 626 19.70 -33.42 -36.40
C LEU A 626 18.87 -32.25 -35.80
N THR A 627 19.33 -31.03 -36.11
CA THR A 627 19.45 -29.92 -35.14
C THR A 627 18.56 -28.70 -35.45
N GLN A 628 17.97 -28.09 -34.40
CA GLN A 628 17.41 -26.70 -34.34
C GLN A 628 16.23 -26.38 -35.30
N THR A 629 15.35 -25.40 -35.06
CA THR A 629 15.20 -24.33 -34.04
C THR A 629 13.68 -24.09 -33.83
N ALA A 630 13.15 -23.39 -32.81
CA ALA A 630 13.70 -22.64 -31.67
C ALA A 630 12.69 -22.64 -30.49
N SER A 631 13.14 -22.25 -29.29
CA SER A 631 12.25 -22.02 -28.14
C SER A 631 11.84 -20.55 -28.02
N ALA A 632 10.58 -20.24 -28.29
CA ALA A 632 9.96 -19.02 -27.77
C ALA A 632 9.49 -19.31 -26.34
N TRP A 633 10.10 -18.66 -25.35
CA TRP A 633 9.62 -18.72 -23.97
C TRP A 633 8.40 -17.81 -23.86
N ILE A 634 7.21 -18.40 -23.97
CA ILE A 634 6.03 -17.79 -23.33
C ILE A 634 6.12 -18.23 -21.87
N VAL A 635 6.64 -17.33 -21.03
CA VAL A 635 6.51 -17.45 -19.59
C VAL A 635 5.05 -17.19 -19.27
N GLU A 636 4.27 -18.26 -19.13
CA GLU A 636 3.02 -18.21 -18.38
C GLU A 636 3.41 -18.18 -16.90
N THR A 637 3.59 -16.96 -16.35
CA THR A 637 3.60 -16.75 -14.89
C THR A 637 2.17 -16.97 -14.37
N GLY A 638 1.73 -18.23 -14.40
CA GLY A 638 0.52 -18.64 -13.71
C GLY A 638 0.78 -18.52 -12.22
N ASP A 639 0.06 -17.62 -11.56
CA ASP A 639 0.15 -17.41 -10.11
C ASP A 639 0.00 -18.74 -9.38
N ILE A 640 1.01 -19.09 -8.57
CA ILE A 640 0.95 -20.28 -7.75
C ILE A 640 -0.16 -20.08 -6.73
N GLN A 641 -1.20 -20.91 -6.86
CA GLN A 641 -2.34 -20.87 -5.97
C GLN A 641 -1.88 -21.20 -4.55
N LYS A 642 -2.07 -20.23 -3.65
CA LYS A 642 -1.78 -20.31 -2.22
C LYS A 642 -3.07 -20.17 -1.44
N THR A 643 -3.17 -20.89 -0.33
CA THR A 643 -4.29 -20.77 0.61
C THR A 643 -3.75 -20.65 2.02
N HIS A 644 -4.13 -19.59 2.72
CA HIS A 644 -3.69 -19.32 4.09
C HIS A 644 -4.81 -19.66 5.07
N LEU A 645 -4.51 -20.55 6.03
CA LEU A 645 -5.40 -20.89 7.14
C LEU A 645 -4.91 -20.24 8.43
N TYR A 646 -5.78 -19.46 9.06
CA TYR A 646 -5.51 -18.68 10.26
C TYR A 646 -6.10 -19.42 11.47
N LYS A 647 -5.25 -20.14 12.21
CA LYS A 647 -5.63 -20.98 13.35
C LYS A 647 -5.47 -20.19 14.66
N MET A 648 -6.51 -20.17 15.48
CA MET A 648 -6.50 -19.50 16.79
C MET A 648 -6.34 -20.50 17.93
N PHE A 649 -5.59 -20.12 18.97
CA PHE A 649 -5.36 -20.93 20.17
C PHE A 649 -5.41 -20.08 21.44
N ALA A 650 -5.84 -20.67 22.56
CA ALA A 650 -5.66 -20.12 23.91
C ALA A 650 -5.04 -21.17 24.83
N GLY A 651 -3.95 -20.82 25.54
CA GLY A 651 -3.27 -21.75 26.45
C GLY A 651 -2.75 -23.05 25.80
N GLY A 652 -2.58 -23.08 24.47
CA GLY A 652 -2.25 -24.27 23.69
C GLY A 652 -3.45 -25.09 23.19
N GLN A 653 -4.67 -24.82 23.66
CA GLN A 653 -5.90 -25.39 23.11
C GLN A 653 -6.25 -24.70 21.79
N TYR A 654 -6.56 -25.49 20.76
CA TYR A 654 -7.07 -25.00 19.48
C TYR A 654 -8.53 -24.54 19.62
N LEU A 655 -8.82 -23.32 19.14
CA LEU A 655 -10.14 -22.68 19.22
C LEU A 655 -10.92 -22.75 17.90
N GLY A 656 -10.22 -22.73 16.77
CA GLY A 656 -10.85 -22.73 15.45
C GLY A 656 -10.04 -21.98 14.38
N LEU A 657 -10.64 -21.83 13.20
CA LEU A 657 -10.15 -20.96 12.13
C LEU A 657 -10.80 -19.58 12.24
N LEU A 658 -10.07 -18.51 11.92
CA LEU A 658 -10.71 -17.20 11.70
C LEU A 658 -11.66 -17.28 10.48
N PRO A 659 -12.94 -16.89 10.62
CA PRO A 659 -13.87 -16.85 9.50
C PRO A 659 -13.57 -15.69 8.56
N ASN A 660 -13.91 -15.82 7.28
CA ASN A 660 -13.90 -14.76 6.25
C ASN A 660 -12.72 -13.75 6.35
N VAL A 661 -11.48 -14.24 6.36
CA VAL A 661 -10.31 -13.35 6.34
C VAL A 661 -10.23 -12.65 4.98
N THR A 662 -10.32 -11.32 4.99
CA THR A 662 -10.35 -10.47 3.79
C THR A 662 -8.99 -9.84 3.48
N SER A 663 -8.10 -9.73 4.46
CA SER A 663 -6.73 -9.24 4.27
C SER A 663 -5.84 -10.28 3.58
N GLU A 664 -5.06 -9.86 2.57
CA GLU A 664 -3.98 -10.67 2.03
C GLU A 664 -2.86 -10.89 3.08
N PHE A 665 -2.39 -12.14 3.23
CA PHE A 665 -1.27 -12.45 4.12
C PHE A 665 0.04 -11.81 3.64
N GLY A 666 0.72 -11.10 4.54
CA GLY A 666 2.07 -10.60 4.29
C GLY A 666 2.72 -10.07 5.56
N PHE A 667 4.04 -10.01 5.56
CA PHE A 667 4.84 -9.48 6.67
C PHE A 667 6.12 -8.82 6.17
N SER A 668 6.71 -7.94 6.98
CA SER A 668 8.02 -7.34 6.73
C SER A 668 8.94 -7.67 7.89
N GLN A 669 10.14 -8.18 7.60
CA GLN A 669 11.15 -8.46 8.61
C GLN A 669 12.48 -7.85 8.19
N ASP A 670 13.04 -7.02 9.06
CA ASP A 670 14.38 -6.46 8.91
C ASP A 670 15.39 -7.38 9.63
N MET A 671 16.62 -7.48 9.10
CA MET A 671 17.72 -8.19 9.77
C MET A 671 18.07 -7.51 11.10
N ASN A 672 18.60 -8.26 12.07
CA ASN A 672 18.89 -7.77 13.42
C ASN A 672 17.64 -7.22 14.16
N THR A 673 16.48 -7.80 13.83
CA THR A 673 15.23 -7.61 14.55
C THR A 673 14.65 -8.94 15.00
N LEU A 674 13.97 -8.91 16.15
CA LEU A 674 13.51 -10.12 16.84
C LEU A 674 12.15 -10.61 16.33
N GLY A 675 11.51 -9.92 15.39
CA GLY A 675 10.20 -10.32 14.90
C GLY A 675 9.41 -9.20 14.25
N THR A 676 8.24 -9.57 13.73
CA THR A 676 7.36 -8.72 12.94
C THR A 676 5.96 -8.61 13.55
N GLN A 677 5.17 -7.68 13.02
CA GLN A 677 3.76 -7.50 13.34
C GLN A 677 2.96 -7.70 12.05
N ILE A 678 1.88 -8.49 12.12
CA ILE A 678 0.90 -8.60 11.05
C ILE A 678 -0.44 -7.99 11.47
N ALA A 679 -1.17 -7.47 10.47
CA ALA A 679 -2.56 -7.11 10.62
C ALA A 679 -3.42 -8.11 9.82
N VAL A 680 -4.51 -8.57 10.41
CA VAL A 680 -5.46 -9.51 9.78
C VAL A 680 -6.84 -8.86 9.82
N GLU A 681 -7.53 -8.84 8.69
CA GLU A 681 -8.90 -8.31 8.57
C GLU A 681 -9.87 -9.46 8.34
N VAL A 682 -10.98 -9.42 9.07
CA VAL A 682 -11.99 -10.47 9.16
C VAL A 682 -13.33 -9.82 8.85
N GLY A 683 -13.91 -10.16 7.69
CA GLY A 683 -15.12 -9.55 7.14
C GLY A 683 -16.41 -10.12 7.73
N VAL A 684 -16.52 -10.16 9.05
CA VAL A 684 -17.75 -10.50 9.79
C VAL A 684 -17.94 -9.54 10.97
N SER A 685 -19.18 -9.36 11.40
CA SER A 685 -19.48 -8.61 12.62
C SER A 685 -18.81 -9.26 13.84
N ALA A 686 -18.31 -8.41 14.75
CA ALA A 686 -17.85 -8.84 16.08
C ALA A 686 -19.00 -9.28 16.99
N ASP A 687 -20.20 -8.74 16.76
CA ASP A 687 -21.44 -9.12 17.43
C ASP A 687 -22.25 -10.03 16.51
N THR A 688 -22.25 -11.33 16.86
CA THR A 688 -23.00 -12.38 16.17
C THR A 688 -24.29 -12.74 16.89
N SER A 689 -24.61 -12.10 18.02
CA SER A 689 -25.76 -12.45 18.86
C SER A 689 -27.12 -12.26 18.16
N ASN A 690 -27.16 -11.45 17.12
CA ASN A 690 -28.33 -11.24 16.25
C ASN A 690 -28.41 -12.21 15.05
N LEU A 691 -27.45 -13.11 14.86
CA LEU A 691 -27.58 -14.18 13.87
C LEU A 691 -28.55 -15.24 14.39
N ALA A 692 -29.60 -15.50 13.61
CA ALA A 692 -30.65 -16.45 13.98
C ALA A 692 -30.07 -17.85 14.26
N ALA A 693 -30.59 -18.51 15.29
CA ALA A 693 -30.36 -19.92 15.51
C ALA A 693 -30.81 -20.72 14.28
N THR A 694 -29.89 -21.48 13.68
CA THR A 694 -30.07 -22.00 12.32
C THR A 694 -30.81 -23.32 12.23
N ASP A 695 -30.88 -24.09 13.32
CA ASP A 695 -31.54 -25.39 13.34
C ASP A 695 -32.74 -25.38 14.29
N THR A 696 -33.88 -25.86 13.80
CA THR A 696 -35.00 -26.27 14.63
C THR A 696 -34.67 -27.60 15.30
N LEU A 697 -34.99 -27.71 16.59
CA LEU A 697 -34.81 -28.97 17.31
C LEU A 697 -35.85 -29.98 16.78
N LEU A 698 -35.42 -31.22 16.57
CA LEU A 698 -36.29 -32.29 16.06
C LEU A 698 -36.59 -33.32 17.15
N GLU A 699 -37.79 -33.90 17.11
CA GLU A 699 -38.14 -35.11 17.85
C GLU A 699 -37.43 -36.35 17.26
N GLU A 700 -37.50 -37.48 17.97
CA GLU A 700 -36.85 -38.74 17.52
C GLU A 700 -37.44 -39.30 16.21
N ASP A 701 -38.68 -38.94 15.86
CA ASP A 701 -39.34 -39.27 14.60
C ASP A 701 -39.06 -38.26 13.46
N GLY A 702 -38.34 -37.16 13.75
CA GLY A 702 -37.89 -36.16 12.76
C GLY A 702 -38.83 -34.97 12.53
N ASP A 703 -39.92 -34.86 13.27
CA ASP A 703 -40.80 -33.69 13.29
C ASP A 703 -40.18 -32.56 14.15
N VAL A 704 -40.57 -31.30 13.90
CA VAL A 704 -40.05 -30.12 14.62
C VAL A 704 -40.65 -30.01 16.02
N LEU A 705 -39.80 -29.82 17.04
CA LEU A 705 -40.20 -29.49 18.40
C LEU A 705 -40.76 -28.07 18.43
N GLN A 706 -41.99 -27.92 18.92
CA GLN A 706 -42.67 -26.64 19.06
C GLN A 706 -42.99 -26.32 20.53
N THR A 707 -43.18 -25.03 20.82
CA THR A 707 -43.68 -24.53 22.09
C THR A 707 -45.18 -24.80 22.26
N GLU A 708 -45.73 -24.51 23.45
CA GLU A 708 -47.17 -24.64 23.72
C GLU A 708 -48.07 -23.65 22.96
N ASP A 709 -47.47 -22.69 22.23
CA ASP A 709 -48.14 -21.73 21.34
C ASP A 709 -47.89 -22.03 19.83
N ASP A 710 -47.47 -23.25 19.48
CA ASP A 710 -47.13 -23.73 18.11
C ASP A 710 -45.92 -23.00 17.44
N GLU A 711 -45.09 -22.27 18.19
CA GLU A 711 -43.86 -21.64 17.69
C GLU A 711 -42.65 -22.61 17.78
N ASP A 712 -41.84 -22.71 16.71
CA ASP A 712 -40.70 -23.64 16.62
C ASP A 712 -39.59 -23.38 17.65
N LEU A 713 -39.09 -24.43 18.31
CA LEU A 713 -37.93 -24.38 19.20
C LEU A 713 -36.63 -24.51 18.40
N THR A 714 -35.75 -23.53 18.55
CA THR A 714 -34.43 -23.47 17.87
C THR A 714 -33.28 -23.64 18.86
N THR A 715 -32.06 -23.86 18.34
CA THR A 715 -30.82 -23.91 19.14
C THR A 715 -30.48 -22.57 19.81
N GLU A 716 -29.45 -22.53 20.66
CA GLU A 716 -28.91 -21.25 21.14
C GLU A 716 -28.28 -20.43 19.98
N GLY A 717 -28.26 -19.10 20.13
CA GLY A 717 -27.73 -18.17 19.11
C GLY A 717 -26.20 -18.21 18.96
N ALA A 718 -25.69 -17.58 17.90
CA ALA A 718 -24.27 -17.66 17.54
C ALA A 718 -23.34 -16.94 18.54
N VAL A 719 -22.43 -17.72 19.16
CA VAL A 719 -21.45 -17.25 20.16
C VAL A 719 -20.59 -16.10 19.62
N ASN A 720 -20.49 -15.01 20.39
CA ASN A 720 -19.69 -13.83 20.05
C ASN A 720 -18.25 -14.20 19.67
N LEU A 721 -17.83 -13.75 18.48
CA LEU A 721 -16.49 -14.00 17.95
C LEU A 721 -15.38 -13.32 18.76
N VAL A 722 -15.67 -12.13 19.32
CA VAL A 722 -14.72 -11.34 20.12
C VAL A 722 -14.98 -11.45 21.62
N GLY A 723 -13.90 -11.40 22.41
CA GLY A 723 -13.95 -11.53 23.86
C GLY A 723 -12.94 -10.66 24.60
N VAL A 724 -13.15 -10.56 25.91
CA VAL A 724 -12.31 -9.82 26.85
C VAL A 724 -12.01 -10.67 28.09
N GLY A 725 -11.01 -10.28 28.88
CA GLY A 725 -10.64 -10.99 30.11
C GLY A 725 -9.95 -12.34 29.84
N VAL A 726 -10.30 -13.36 30.63
CA VAL A 726 -9.61 -14.66 30.69
C VAL A 726 -10.40 -15.81 30.04
N SER A 727 -11.29 -15.52 29.10
CA SER A 727 -12.04 -16.55 28.35
C SER A 727 -11.08 -17.53 27.66
N THR A 728 -11.33 -18.83 27.84
CA THR A 728 -10.58 -19.93 27.23
C THR A 728 -11.20 -20.43 25.92
N GLU A 729 -12.39 -19.95 25.56
CA GLU A 729 -13.19 -20.48 24.45
C GLU A 729 -13.43 -19.44 23.33
N THR A 730 -13.27 -18.14 23.63
CA THR A 730 -13.53 -17.09 22.64
C THR A 730 -12.43 -17.01 21.59
N LEU A 731 -12.83 -17.12 20.31
CA LEU A 731 -11.93 -17.21 19.16
C LEU A 731 -10.99 -16.00 19.03
N ILE A 732 -11.52 -14.77 19.13
CA ILE A 732 -10.75 -13.52 19.02
C ILE A 732 -10.68 -12.84 20.38
N ARG A 733 -9.48 -12.79 20.97
CA ARG A 733 -9.21 -12.14 22.26
C ARG A 733 -7.74 -11.75 22.30
N ASN A 734 -7.40 -10.67 23.01
CA ASN A 734 -6.00 -10.36 23.30
C ASN A 734 -5.37 -11.51 24.11
N ALA A 735 -4.08 -11.76 23.91
CA ALA A 735 -3.36 -12.94 24.42
C ALA A 735 -3.87 -14.30 23.90
N ASN A 736 -4.70 -14.36 22.85
CA ASN A 736 -4.82 -15.57 22.04
C ASN A 736 -3.66 -15.64 21.04
N ARG A 737 -3.21 -16.85 20.73
CA ARG A 737 -2.14 -17.13 19.77
C ARG A 737 -2.75 -17.36 18.38
N LEU A 738 -2.12 -16.80 17.35
CA LEU A 738 -2.45 -16.98 15.94
C LEU A 738 -1.33 -17.75 15.25
N GLU A 739 -1.66 -18.82 14.54
CA GLU A 739 -0.79 -19.44 13.54
C GLU A 739 -1.35 -19.24 12.13
N VAL A 740 -0.52 -18.83 11.17
CA VAL A 740 -0.88 -18.76 9.75
C VAL A 740 -0.17 -19.87 8.98
N TRP A 741 -0.95 -20.75 8.35
CA TRP A 741 -0.48 -21.90 7.58
C TRP A 741 -0.75 -21.71 6.09
N GLU A 742 0.29 -21.69 5.27
CA GLU A 742 0.21 -21.63 3.80
C GLU A 742 0.20 -23.03 3.19
N TYR A 743 -0.78 -23.31 2.33
CA TYR A 743 -0.82 -24.49 1.47
C TYR A 743 -0.59 -24.04 0.04
N SER A 744 0.36 -24.68 -0.65
CA SER A 744 0.79 -24.29 -2.00
C SER A 744 1.30 -25.51 -2.79
N LYS A 745 1.68 -25.30 -4.05
CA LYS A 745 2.37 -26.31 -4.87
C LYS A 745 3.68 -26.79 -4.22
N TYR A 746 4.43 -25.90 -3.57
CA TYR A 746 5.67 -26.23 -2.87
C TYR A 746 5.41 -26.90 -1.53
N HIS A 747 4.35 -26.47 -0.82
CA HIS A 747 3.99 -26.93 0.53
C HIS A 747 2.59 -27.55 0.55
N PRO A 748 2.37 -28.72 -0.09
CA PRO A 748 1.04 -29.33 -0.21
C PRO A 748 0.49 -29.84 1.13
N ASN A 749 1.36 -30.15 2.10
CA ASN A 749 0.98 -30.54 3.46
C ASN A 749 0.81 -29.34 4.42
N GLY A 750 0.99 -28.12 3.91
CA GLY A 750 1.01 -26.89 4.70
C GLY A 750 2.39 -26.56 5.29
N LYS A 751 2.76 -25.29 5.25
CA LYS A 751 3.92 -24.70 5.93
C LYS A 751 3.43 -23.57 6.84
N ARG A 752 3.89 -23.53 8.08
CA ARG A 752 3.58 -22.42 9.00
C ARG A 752 4.44 -21.21 8.60
N MET A 753 3.78 -20.11 8.25
CA MET A 753 4.42 -18.89 7.74
C MET A 753 4.45 -17.76 8.77
N PHE A 754 3.62 -17.85 9.81
CA PHE A 754 3.63 -16.92 10.94
C PHE A 754 3.10 -17.60 12.21
N ILE A 755 3.68 -17.27 13.36
CA ILE A 755 3.16 -17.59 14.68
C ILE A 755 3.40 -16.43 15.65
N GLY A 756 2.38 -16.07 16.43
CA GLY A 756 2.45 -14.93 17.33
C GLY A 756 1.21 -14.74 18.19
N THR A 757 1.24 -13.71 19.03
CA THR A 757 0.17 -13.38 19.98
C THR A 757 -0.63 -12.15 19.54
N VAL A 758 -1.96 -12.20 19.67
CA VAL A 758 -2.84 -11.06 19.38
C VAL A 758 -2.77 -10.06 20.53
N GLU A 759 -2.23 -8.87 20.25
CA GLU A 759 -2.07 -7.79 21.25
C GLU A 759 -3.21 -6.75 21.19
N ARG A 760 -3.82 -6.60 20.02
CA ARG A 760 -4.97 -5.70 19.80
C ARG A 760 -5.93 -6.31 18.79
N TRP A 761 -7.22 -6.19 19.08
CA TRP A 761 -8.27 -6.28 18.07
C TRP A 761 -9.12 -4.99 18.09
N GLU A 762 -9.68 -4.66 16.94
CA GLU A 762 -10.58 -3.53 16.70
C GLU A 762 -11.81 -4.06 15.94
N ALA A 763 -12.99 -3.51 16.19
CA ALA A 763 -14.21 -3.87 15.47
C ALA A 763 -14.95 -2.61 15.01
N GLU A 764 -15.39 -2.61 13.75
CA GLU A 764 -16.28 -1.58 13.20
C GLU A 764 -17.71 -2.13 13.15
N PHE A 765 -18.68 -1.30 13.57
CA PHE A 765 -20.10 -1.64 13.63
C PHE A 765 -20.88 -0.60 12.82
N GLY A 766 -21.58 -1.04 11.77
CA GLY A 766 -22.41 -0.15 10.96
C GLY A 766 -22.83 -0.78 9.63
N THR A 767 -23.98 -0.34 9.11
CA THR A 767 -24.54 -0.85 7.85
C THR A 767 -23.56 -0.67 6.69
N GLY A 768 -23.03 -1.78 6.16
CA GLY A 768 -22.03 -1.79 5.08
C GLY A 768 -20.58 -1.63 5.51
N LYS A 769 -20.28 -1.66 6.82
CA LYS A 769 -18.92 -1.58 7.39
C LYS A 769 -18.75 -2.44 8.64
N GLU A 770 -19.14 -3.69 8.56
CA GLU A 770 -18.91 -4.67 9.64
C GLU A 770 -17.59 -5.40 9.40
N GLY A 771 -16.72 -5.42 10.40
CA GLY A 771 -15.45 -6.14 10.30
C GLY A 771 -14.60 -6.04 11.56
N ILE A 772 -13.68 -7.00 11.70
CA ILE A 772 -12.74 -7.11 12.82
C ILE A 772 -11.32 -7.01 12.25
N ARG A 773 -10.48 -6.15 12.83
CA ARG A 773 -9.04 -6.10 12.53
C ARG A 773 -8.23 -6.56 13.74
N LEU A 774 -7.42 -7.58 13.56
CA LEU A 774 -6.48 -8.10 14.56
C LEU A 774 -5.07 -7.62 14.27
N TYR A 775 -4.29 -7.42 15.32
CA TYR A 775 -2.85 -7.15 15.26
C TYR A 775 -2.11 -8.22 16.06
N ALA A 776 -1.38 -9.08 15.35
CA ALA A 776 -0.61 -10.17 15.95
C ALA A 776 0.90 -9.90 15.85
N TYR A 777 1.59 -10.13 16.96
CA TYR A 777 3.01 -9.85 17.16
C TYR A 777 3.72 -11.20 17.21
N SER A 778 4.72 -11.42 16.34
CA SER A 778 5.43 -12.71 16.29
C SER A 778 6.14 -12.98 17.61
N GLU A 779 6.28 -14.25 18.01
CA GLU A 779 6.79 -14.66 19.34
C GLU A 779 8.08 -13.94 19.77
N GLY A 780 9.04 -13.68 18.86
CA GLY A 780 10.29 -13.02 19.27
C GLY A 780 10.15 -11.54 19.68
N GLN A 781 9.01 -10.89 19.40
CA GLN A 781 8.71 -9.57 19.96
C GLN A 781 8.37 -9.62 21.46
N ASP A 782 8.01 -10.79 22.00
CA ASP A 782 7.75 -11.01 23.43
C ASP A 782 9.01 -10.78 24.29
N MET A 783 10.21 -10.92 23.73
CA MET A 783 11.48 -10.58 24.41
C MET A 783 11.56 -9.12 24.91
N ASN A 784 10.67 -8.22 24.46
CA ASN A 784 10.55 -6.87 25.01
C ASN A 784 9.92 -6.82 26.42
N ASN A 785 9.21 -7.89 26.83
CA ASN A 785 8.48 -7.99 28.08
C ASN A 785 9.34 -8.55 29.24
N TYR A 786 10.52 -9.08 28.94
CA TYR A 786 11.39 -9.80 29.88
C TYR A 786 12.72 -9.07 30.08
N LEU A 787 13.34 -9.27 31.24
CA LEU A 787 14.63 -8.71 31.57
C LEU A 787 15.74 -9.74 31.40
N VAL A 788 16.90 -9.28 30.95
CA VAL A 788 18.16 -10.02 31.05
C VAL A 788 18.47 -10.22 32.54
N THR A 789 18.49 -11.48 32.96
CA THR A 789 18.95 -11.90 34.29
C THR A 789 20.25 -12.65 34.15
N GLY A 790 21.09 -12.66 35.18
CA GLY A 790 22.23 -13.57 35.26
C GLY A 790 21.77 -15.03 35.37
N SER A 791 22.69 -15.93 35.74
CA SER A 791 22.26 -17.24 36.24
C SER A 791 21.26 -17.00 37.38
N PRO A 792 19.98 -17.39 37.24
CA PRO A 792 18.91 -16.91 38.12
C PRO A 792 18.92 -17.67 39.45
N TYR A 793 20.01 -18.38 39.74
CA TYR A 793 20.12 -19.45 40.71
C TYR A 793 21.28 -19.15 41.67
N VAL A 794 20.94 -18.63 42.85
CA VAL A 794 21.88 -18.48 43.96
C VAL A 794 21.87 -19.77 44.78
N ASN A 795 23.04 -20.34 45.05
CA ASN A 795 23.15 -21.61 45.79
C ASN A 795 22.52 -21.48 47.20
N ASP A 796 21.74 -22.50 47.55
CA ASP A 796 21.06 -22.64 48.84
C ASP A 796 21.81 -23.68 49.70
N VAL A 797 21.80 -24.93 49.26
CA VAL A 797 22.56 -26.05 49.84
C VAL A 797 23.43 -26.68 48.76
N SER A 798 24.59 -27.21 49.14
CA SER A 798 25.48 -27.92 48.23
C SER A 798 26.12 -29.15 48.89
N GLN A 799 25.96 -30.30 48.23
CA GLN A 799 26.69 -31.54 48.46
C GLN A 799 27.40 -31.91 47.15
N THR A 800 28.72 -31.72 47.10
CA THR A 800 29.50 -31.74 45.85
C THR A 800 30.65 -32.74 45.82
N THR A 801 30.70 -33.66 46.77
CA THR A 801 31.61 -34.82 46.69
C THR A 801 30.88 -36.02 46.07
N GLN A 802 31.66 -36.93 45.48
CA GLN A 802 31.17 -38.22 45.01
C GLN A 802 32.34 -39.20 44.96
N THR A 803 32.08 -40.43 45.38
CA THR A 803 33.02 -41.57 45.32
C THR A 803 32.47 -42.73 44.50
N ALA A 804 31.16 -42.76 44.24
CA ALA A 804 30.47 -43.86 43.57
C ALA A 804 29.31 -43.36 42.67
N ASN A 805 28.73 -44.29 41.91
CA ASN A 805 27.51 -44.08 41.13
C ASN A 805 26.62 -45.32 41.16
N THR A 806 25.33 -45.10 40.92
CA THR A 806 24.28 -46.12 40.84
C THR A 806 23.36 -45.82 39.66
N VAL A 807 22.54 -46.79 39.24
CA VAL A 807 21.71 -46.67 38.03
C VAL A 807 20.24 -46.38 38.39
N ILE A 808 19.72 -45.27 37.87
CA ILE A 808 18.29 -45.00 37.74
C ILE A 808 17.81 -45.71 36.47
N GLN A 809 16.74 -46.50 36.56
CA GLN A 809 16.17 -47.17 35.38
C GLN A 809 14.65 -47.31 35.49
N ASN A 810 13.97 -47.44 34.35
CA ASN A 810 12.54 -47.66 34.29
C ASN A 810 12.19 -48.57 33.11
N ASN A 811 11.54 -49.70 33.37
CA ASN A 811 11.11 -50.73 32.42
C ASN A 811 12.18 -51.35 31.49
N ILE A 812 13.47 -51.14 31.74
CA ILE A 812 14.53 -51.87 31.01
C ILE A 812 14.42 -53.38 31.30
N GLY A 813 14.40 -54.17 30.22
CA GLY A 813 14.26 -55.63 30.28
C GLY A 813 12.83 -56.18 30.18
N GLY A 814 11.80 -55.31 30.14
CA GLY A 814 10.43 -55.71 29.76
C GLY A 814 9.53 -56.25 30.87
N THR A 815 9.88 -56.11 32.15
CA THR A 815 9.08 -56.65 33.28
C THR A 815 8.89 -55.66 34.44
N GLY A 816 8.33 -54.48 34.18
CA GLY A 816 7.88 -53.55 35.24
C GLY A 816 8.99 -53.00 36.16
N THR A 817 10.25 -53.21 35.80
CA THR A 817 11.43 -53.05 36.65
C THR A 817 11.84 -51.59 36.76
N TYR A 818 12.05 -51.08 37.97
CA TYR A 818 12.54 -49.71 38.15
C TYR A 818 13.48 -49.56 39.35
N SER A 819 14.36 -48.56 39.28
CA SER A 819 15.12 -48.01 40.41
C SER A 819 15.08 -46.49 40.35
N GLN A 820 14.72 -45.87 41.47
CA GLN A 820 14.62 -44.42 41.65
C GLN A 820 15.29 -44.04 42.96
N PHE A 821 15.91 -42.86 42.99
CA PHE A 821 16.68 -42.36 44.13
C PHE A 821 16.19 -40.96 44.48
N GLY A 822 16.31 -40.60 45.76
CA GLY A 822 15.92 -39.30 46.25
C GLY A 822 16.69 -38.93 47.52
N GLN A 823 16.58 -37.67 47.93
CA GLN A 823 17.30 -37.13 49.08
C GLN A 823 16.39 -36.16 49.83
N THR A 824 16.40 -36.22 51.17
CA THR A 824 15.86 -35.13 51.99
C THR A 824 16.91 -34.06 52.25
N TRP A 825 16.51 -32.79 52.26
CA TRP A 825 17.39 -31.67 52.59
C TRP A 825 16.64 -30.59 53.38
N GLU A 826 17.34 -29.88 54.26
CA GLU A 826 16.84 -28.67 54.93
C GLU A 826 17.14 -27.42 54.08
N VAL A 827 16.11 -26.62 53.81
CA VAL A 827 16.23 -25.36 53.06
C VAL A 827 16.89 -24.28 53.91
N GLY A 828 17.83 -23.52 53.35
CA GLY A 828 18.60 -22.51 54.07
C GLY A 828 17.74 -21.42 54.74
N ALA A 829 18.26 -20.88 55.85
CA ALA A 829 17.54 -19.98 56.77
C ALA A 829 17.01 -18.65 56.16
N SER A 830 17.41 -18.31 54.93
CA SER A 830 16.99 -17.12 54.19
C SER A 830 16.36 -17.44 52.81
N VAL A 831 15.97 -18.70 52.59
CA VAL A 831 15.51 -19.20 51.28
C VAL A 831 14.00 -19.47 51.31
N THR A 832 13.26 -18.66 50.55
CA THR A 832 11.79 -18.69 50.46
C THR A 832 11.26 -19.31 49.17
N ASN A 833 12.16 -19.68 48.25
CA ASN A 833 11.81 -20.43 47.04
C ASN A 833 12.96 -21.36 46.60
N LEU A 834 12.62 -22.42 45.87
CA LEU A 834 13.54 -23.31 45.16
C LEU A 834 13.35 -23.13 43.65
N GLY A 835 14.41 -22.74 42.96
CA GLY A 835 14.44 -22.54 41.51
C GLY A 835 15.02 -23.72 40.72
N ALA A 836 16.04 -24.40 41.25
CA ALA A 836 16.66 -25.54 40.57
C ALA A 836 17.32 -26.54 41.56
N ILE A 837 17.57 -27.76 41.08
CA ILE A 837 18.42 -28.77 41.73
C ILE A 837 19.46 -29.27 40.71
N ASP A 838 20.75 -29.10 40.96
CA ASP A 838 21.79 -29.79 40.20
C ASP A 838 21.90 -31.25 40.65
N LEU A 839 22.11 -32.19 39.71
CA LEU A 839 22.49 -33.58 39.95
C LEU A 839 23.72 -33.93 39.10
N MET A 840 24.58 -34.84 39.57
CA MET A 840 25.69 -35.37 38.79
C MET A 840 25.27 -36.66 38.08
N LEU A 841 25.23 -36.63 36.75
CA LEU A 841 24.66 -37.67 35.89
C LEU A 841 25.66 -38.11 34.81
N ASP A 842 25.56 -39.37 34.36
CA ASP A 842 26.39 -39.96 33.29
C ASP A 842 25.53 -40.89 32.42
N GLY A 843 25.37 -40.52 31.15
CA GLY A 843 24.62 -41.25 30.11
C GLY A 843 23.52 -40.44 29.43
N GLN A 844 22.61 -41.14 28.75
CA GLN A 844 21.53 -40.57 27.93
C GLN A 844 20.14 -41.04 28.42
N ALA A 845 19.30 -40.11 28.91
CA ALA A 845 17.91 -40.38 29.34
C ALA A 845 17.11 -39.08 29.57
N ASP A 846 15.78 -39.16 29.49
CA ASP A 846 14.87 -38.15 30.00
C ASP A 846 14.74 -38.30 31.51
N VAL A 847 15.36 -37.41 32.27
CA VAL A 847 15.42 -37.46 33.74
C VAL A 847 14.35 -36.56 34.33
N THR A 848 13.42 -37.13 35.08
CA THR A 848 12.36 -36.41 35.81
C THR A 848 12.73 -36.28 37.28
N VAL A 849 12.80 -35.04 37.78
CA VAL A 849 12.91 -34.72 39.22
C VAL A 849 11.57 -34.20 39.75
N LYS A 850 11.13 -34.76 40.88
CA LYS A 850 9.92 -34.37 41.61
C LYS A 850 10.27 -33.94 43.03
N VAL A 851 9.68 -32.84 43.50
CA VAL A 851 9.86 -32.31 44.86
C VAL A 851 8.58 -32.49 45.67
N TYR A 852 8.71 -32.83 46.94
CA TYR A 852 7.63 -33.06 47.89
C TYR A 852 7.91 -32.32 49.22
N SER A 853 6.85 -31.91 49.91
CA SER A 853 6.91 -31.27 51.24
C SER A 853 7.29 -32.23 52.39
N SER A 854 7.35 -33.53 52.10
CA SER A 854 7.83 -34.60 52.99
C SER A 854 8.04 -35.86 52.15
N VAL A 855 8.75 -36.86 52.68
CA VAL A 855 8.99 -38.13 51.96
C VAL A 855 7.65 -38.87 51.76
N PRO A 856 7.20 -39.13 50.52
CA PRO A 856 5.99 -39.91 50.28
C PRO A 856 6.21 -41.38 50.59
N THR A 857 5.14 -42.17 50.73
CA THR A 857 5.28 -43.60 51.07
C THR A 857 5.93 -44.45 49.96
N ASN A 858 5.70 -44.10 48.70
CA ASN A 858 6.24 -44.73 47.48
C ASN A 858 6.24 -43.70 46.32
N PRO A 859 6.95 -43.95 45.19
CA PRO A 859 7.06 -42.99 44.07
C PRO A 859 5.76 -42.62 43.35
N THR A 860 4.69 -43.40 43.55
CA THR A 860 3.35 -43.18 42.98
C THR A 860 2.37 -42.53 43.97
N SER A 861 2.81 -42.25 45.20
CA SER A 861 2.00 -41.68 46.27
C SER A 861 2.45 -40.26 46.61
N GLY A 862 1.52 -39.43 47.09
CA GLY A 862 1.78 -38.03 47.41
C GLY A 862 1.76 -37.13 46.18
N THR A 863 1.34 -35.88 46.39
CA THR A 863 1.32 -34.86 45.33
C THR A 863 2.65 -34.12 45.35
N PRO A 864 3.44 -34.10 44.25
CA PRO A 864 4.63 -33.29 44.17
C PRO A 864 4.25 -31.80 44.15
N ILE A 865 5.03 -30.97 44.85
CA ILE A 865 4.90 -29.51 44.87
C ILE A 865 5.67 -28.82 43.73
N GLY A 866 6.51 -29.57 43.03
CA GLY A 866 7.10 -29.17 41.76
C GLY A 866 7.69 -30.37 41.03
N VAL A 867 7.74 -30.28 39.70
CA VAL A 867 8.24 -31.33 38.81
C VAL A 867 9.00 -30.66 37.67
N THR A 868 10.12 -31.27 37.27
CA THR A 868 10.86 -30.90 36.06
C THR A 868 11.35 -32.14 35.35
N THR A 869 11.57 -32.07 34.04
CA THR A 869 12.17 -33.15 33.24
C THR A 869 13.16 -32.55 32.25
N VAL A 870 14.36 -33.11 32.20
CA VAL A 870 15.45 -32.67 31.31
C VAL A 870 15.90 -33.87 30.48
N ALA A 871 16.01 -33.69 29.16
CA ALA A 871 16.67 -34.66 28.29
C ALA A 871 18.18 -34.54 28.50
N VAL A 872 18.79 -35.58 29.05
CA VAL A 872 20.23 -35.63 29.38
C VAL A 872 20.94 -36.46 28.32
N ASP A 873 22.07 -35.96 27.83
CA ASP A 873 22.97 -36.66 26.90
C ASP A 873 24.42 -36.27 27.19
N THR A 874 25.05 -36.98 28.11
CA THR A 874 26.38 -36.65 28.66
C THR A 874 27.41 -37.73 28.33
N THR A 875 28.64 -37.33 28.01
CA THR A 875 29.75 -38.26 27.68
C THR A 875 30.71 -38.41 28.88
N GLY A 876 30.14 -38.68 30.06
CA GLY A 876 30.86 -38.78 31.33
C GLY A 876 30.05 -38.15 32.47
N PRO A 877 30.59 -38.15 33.71
CA PRO A 877 29.94 -37.54 34.86
C PRO A 877 29.94 -36.01 34.75
N GLU A 878 28.77 -35.45 34.47
CA GLU A 878 28.56 -34.00 34.36
C GLU A 878 27.45 -33.52 35.29
N VAL A 879 27.54 -32.24 35.69
CA VAL A 879 26.56 -31.59 36.55
C VAL A 879 25.41 -31.07 35.67
N VAL A 880 24.24 -31.67 35.81
CA VAL A 880 23.02 -31.33 35.07
C VAL A 880 22.08 -30.56 35.98
N GLN A 881 21.65 -29.38 35.53
CA GLN A 881 20.76 -28.51 36.29
C GLN A 881 19.28 -28.81 36.00
N MET A 882 18.56 -29.25 37.03
CA MET A 882 17.13 -29.56 36.98
C MET A 882 16.34 -28.32 37.42
N ALA A 883 16.14 -27.38 36.50
CA ALA A 883 15.40 -26.13 36.73
C ALA A 883 13.88 -26.35 36.78
N PHE A 884 13.16 -25.62 37.64
CA PHE A 884 11.70 -25.62 37.69
C PHE A 884 11.11 -24.43 36.91
N SER A 885 10.12 -24.69 36.04
CA SER A 885 9.42 -23.66 35.24
C SER A 885 8.60 -22.66 36.08
N THR A 886 8.51 -22.86 37.38
CA THR A 886 7.94 -21.92 38.35
C THR A 886 8.64 -22.18 39.69
N PRO A 887 9.24 -21.17 40.34
CA PRO A 887 9.93 -21.37 41.61
C PRO A 887 8.99 -21.95 42.68
N ILE A 888 9.37 -23.08 43.26
CA ILE A 888 8.60 -23.76 44.30
C ILE A 888 8.70 -22.91 45.56
N THR A 889 7.58 -22.50 46.15
CA THR A 889 7.61 -21.75 47.42
C THR A 889 8.10 -22.67 48.55
N THR A 890 9.16 -22.26 49.24
CA THR A 890 9.74 -22.99 50.37
C THR A 890 9.60 -22.20 51.66
N THR A 891 9.59 -22.91 52.79
CA THR A 891 9.70 -22.31 54.12
C THR A 891 11.16 -22.38 54.56
N PRO A 892 11.81 -21.26 54.94
CA PRO A 892 13.19 -21.29 55.42
C PRO A 892 13.35 -22.21 56.64
N GLY A 893 14.40 -23.04 56.67
CA GLY A 893 14.66 -24.00 57.75
C GLY A 893 13.70 -25.20 57.80
N ALA A 894 12.96 -25.49 56.72
CA ALA A 894 12.11 -26.67 56.62
C ALA A 894 12.73 -27.75 55.73
N THR A 895 12.53 -29.02 56.09
CA THR A 895 13.00 -30.18 55.32
C THR A 895 12.05 -30.51 54.17
N TYR A 896 12.61 -30.71 52.98
CA TYR A 896 11.90 -31.17 51.77
C TYR A 896 12.53 -32.47 51.24
N PHE A 897 11.86 -33.12 50.28
CA PHE A 897 12.35 -34.34 49.64
C PHE A 897 12.29 -34.19 48.12
N PHE A 898 13.38 -34.53 47.41
CA PHE A 898 13.36 -34.66 45.95
C PHE A 898 13.61 -36.11 45.54
N ALA A 899 13.02 -36.52 44.41
CA ALA A 899 13.19 -37.84 43.81
C ALA A 899 13.48 -37.73 42.31
N ALA A 900 14.53 -38.43 41.86
CA ALA A 900 14.95 -38.56 40.47
C ALA A 900 14.51 -39.91 39.87
N SER A 901 14.03 -39.87 38.63
CA SER A 901 13.49 -41.00 37.87
C SER A 901 13.75 -40.79 36.38
N VAL A 902 13.57 -41.83 35.56
CA VAL A 902 13.72 -41.76 34.08
C VAL A 902 12.46 -42.23 33.35
N ALA A 903 12.29 -41.83 32.09
CA ALA A 903 11.19 -42.30 31.26
C ALA A 903 11.25 -43.81 30.98
N SER A 904 10.11 -44.39 30.60
CA SER A 904 9.97 -45.84 30.41
C SER A 904 10.82 -46.33 29.23
N GLY A 905 11.70 -47.30 29.50
CA GLY A 905 12.66 -47.87 28.55
C GLY A 905 14.09 -47.32 28.67
N GLN A 906 14.33 -46.35 29.57
CA GLN A 906 15.62 -45.66 29.71
C GLN A 906 16.33 -45.97 31.03
N SER A 907 17.62 -45.61 31.08
CA SER A 907 18.45 -45.66 32.29
C SER A 907 19.62 -44.67 32.21
N ILE A 908 19.98 -44.10 33.35
CA ILE A 908 21.14 -43.21 33.50
C ILE A 908 21.84 -43.49 34.84
N LYS A 909 23.12 -43.15 34.97
CA LYS A 909 23.80 -43.18 36.26
C LYS A 909 23.53 -41.88 37.02
N ILE A 910 23.43 -41.99 38.35
CA ILE A 910 23.47 -40.87 39.29
C ILE A 910 24.60 -41.10 40.29
N HIS A 911 25.37 -40.04 40.57
CA HIS A 911 26.52 -40.08 41.47
C HIS A 911 26.16 -39.73 42.92
N TYR A 912 26.89 -40.34 43.84
CA TYR A 912 26.68 -40.22 45.29
C TYR A 912 28.00 -40.40 46.06
N GLU A 913 28.02 -39.95 47.32
CA GLU A 913 29.11 -40.22 48.25
C GLU A 913 28.81 -41.50 49.06
N ASP A 914 29.75 -42.43 49.13
CA ASP A 914 29.63 -43.68 49.91
C ASP A 914 29.76 -43.51 51.44
N THR A 915 29.67 -42.26 51.92
CA THR A 915 29.58 -41.89 53.33
C THR A 915 28.52 -40.79 53.53
N ASN A 916 27.88 -40.77 54.70
CA ASN A 916 26.96 -39.68 55.09
C ASN A 916 27.79 -38.49 55.57
N ILE A 917 27.68 -37.40 54.81
CA ILE A 917 28.45 -36.17 54.98
C ILE A 917 27.56 -34.92 54.88
N TYR A 918 26.30 -35.08 54.46
CA TYR A 918 25.27 -34.04 54.55
C TYR A 918 24.35 -34.33 55.75
N ALA A 919 24.67 -33.70 56.89
CA ALA A 919 24.07 -34.00 58.19
C ALA A 919 22.55 -33.75 58.27
N ASP A 920 22.01 -32.86 57.44
CA ASP A 920 20.62 -32.39 57.48
C ASP A 920 19.72 -33.14 56.47
N GLY A 921 20.12 -34.36 56.11
CA GLY A 921 19.48 -35.16 55.08
C GLY A 921 19.67 -36.67 55.19
N SER A 922 19.14 -37.39 54.21
CA SER A 922 19.33 -38.83 54.02
C SER A 922 18.96 -39.19 52.57
N MET A 923 19.73 -40.08 51.96
CA MET A 923 19.34 -40.69 50.69
C MET A 923 18.28 -41.78 50.89
N TYR A 924 17.34 -41.85 49.95
CA TYR A 924 16.28 -42.84 49.86
C TYR A 924 16.35 -43.55 48.50
N VAL A 925 16.00 -44.83 48.50
CA VAL A 925 15.82 -45.63 47.29
C VAL A 925 14.42 -46.24 47.24
N SER A 926 13.85 -46.33 46.04
CA SER A 926 12.70 -47.18 45.74
C SER A 926 13.04 -48.04 44.53
N SER A 927 12.85 -49.36 44.64
CA SER A 927 13.24 -50.28 43.57
C SER A 927 12.35 -51.52 43.50
N PHE A 928 11.92 -51.84 42.28
CA PHE A 928 11.09 -53.01 42.00
C PHE A 928 11.78 -53.93 41.00
N GLY A 929 12.13 -55.13 41.47
CA GLY A 929 12.85 -56.16 40.71
C GLY A 929 11.97 -57.30 40.17
N GLY A 930 10.67 -57.07 39.93
CA GLY A 930 9.78 -58.07 39.31
C GLY A 930 9.35 -59.26 40.19
N GLY A 931 9.82 -59.38 41.43
CA GLY A 931 9.49 -60.53 42.29
C GLY A 931 9.79 -60.42 43.79
N GLY A 932 9.99 -59.21 44.33
CA GLY A 932 10.29 -59.02 45.76
C GLY A 932 10.93 -57.69 46.18
N GLY A 933 11.03 -56.70 45.28
CA GLY A 933 11.52 -55.36 45.63
C GLY A 933 10.46 -54.53 46.37
N SER A 934 10.89 -53.63 47.25
CA SER A 934 10.00 -52.69 47.92
C SER A 934 9.64 -51.53 47.00
N THR A 935 8.34 -51.36 46.74
CA THR A 935 7.83 -50.15 46.07
C THR A 935 7.96 -48.90 46.94
N ASN A 936 8.04 -49.05 48.26
CA ASN A 936 8.14 -47.91 49.17
C ASN A 936 9.53 -47.27 49.15
N TRP A 937 9.59 -45.98 49.47
CA TRP A 937 10.85 -45.30 49.75
C TRP A 937 11.45 -45.81 51.05
N ILE A 938 12.73 -46.21 51.03
CA ILE A 938 13.47 -46.68 52.20
C ILE A 938 14.79 -45.92 52.29
N ILE A 939 15.14 -45.48 53.50
CA ILE A 939 16.45 -44.90 53.84
C ILE A 939 17.53 -45.95 53.59
N THR A 940 18.61 -45.62 52.88
CA THR A 940 19.81 -46.47 52.85
C THR A 940 20.35 -46.64 54.26
N PRO A 941 20.61 -47.88 54.75
CA PRO A 941 21.21 -48.95 53.96
C PRO A 941 20.37 -50.23 53.85
N ILE A 942 19.94 -50.60 52.64
CA ILE A 942 19.54 -51.98 52.30
C ILE A 942 20.17 -52.38 50.96
N GLY A 943 21.23 -53.18 51.04
CA GLY A 943 21.91 -53.77 49.88
C GLY A 943 22.95 -52.86 49.22
N ALA A 944 24.23 -53.17 49.45
CA ALA A 944 25.43 -52.64 48.79
C ALA A 944 25.72 -51.13 48.84
N ILE A 945 24.79 -50.26 49.24
CA ILE A 945 25.03 -48.82 49.43
C ILE A 945 25.08 -48.50 50.94
N PRO A 946 26.15 -47.87 51.46
CA PRO A 946 26.27 -47.42 52.86
C PRO A 946 25.27 -46.32 53.25
N ASP A 947 25.40 -45.77 54.47
CA ASP A 947 24.85 -44.45 54.76
C ASP A 947 25.52 -43.45 53.80
N SER A 948 24.72 -42.85 52.91
CA SER A 948 25.18 -42.17 51.71
C SER A 948 24.31 -40.95 51.40
N ASP A 949 24.88 -39.99 50.68
CA ASP A 949 24.18 -38.81 50.17
C ASP A 949 24.35 -38.69 48.65
N LEU A 950 23.30 -38.29 47.93
CA LEU A 950 23.41 -37.94 46.51
C LEU A 950 24.36 -36.74 46.33
N TYR A 951 25.02 -36.65 45.17
CA TYR A 951 25.56 -35.37 44.71
C TYR A 951 24.38 -34.48 44.36
N PHE A 952 24.22 -33.34 45.03
CA PHE A 952 23.19 -32.36 44.68
C PHE A 952 23.58 -30.93 45.06
N ARG A 953 22.98 -29.96 44.36
CA ARG A 953 22.98 -28.56 44.82
C ARG A 953 21.58 -27.99 44.66
N THR A 954 21.04 -27.37 45.69
CA THR A 954 19.79 -26.60 45.57
C THR A 954 20.10 -25.15 45.29
N TYR A 955 19.19 -24.49 44.58
CA TYR A 955 19.31 -23.07 44.27
C TYR A 955 17.99 -22.38 44.51
N ARG A 956 18.05 -21.19 45.11
CA ARG A 956 16.92 -20.25 45.13
C ARG A 956 16.91 -19.47 43.82
N ASN A 957 15.72 -19.18 43.31
CA ASN A 957 15.57 -18.16 42.28
C ASN A 957 15.88 -16.79 42.90
N ALA A 958 16.93 -16.15 42.41
CA ALA A 958 17.29 -14.78 42.74
C ALA A 958 16.85 -13.88 41.58
N GLY A 959 15.86 -13.02 41.82
CA GLY A 959 15.37 -12.04 40.85
C GLY A 959 16.35 -10.88 40.62
N GLU A 960 17.61 -11.19 40.40
CA GLU A 960 18.68 -10.22 40.15
C GLU A 960 18.58 -9.71 38.71
N THR A 961 18.33 -8.41 38.57
CA THR A 961 18.25 -7.73 37.27
C THR A 961 19.61 -7.40 36.68
N THR A 962 20.67 -8.08 37.13
CA THR A 962 22.06 -7.92 36.65
C THR A 962 22.58 -9.28 36.20
N ALA A 963 23.21 -9.33 35.02
CA ALA A 963 23.86 -10.51 34.47
C ALA A 963 25.34 -10.23 34.25
N ILE A 964 26.21 -11.02 34.88
CA ILE A 964 27.67 -10.87 34.79
C ILE A 964 28.23 -12.03 33.97
N PHE A 965 28.84 -11.73 32.83
CA PHE A 965 29.49 -12.70 31.96
C PHE A 965 31.00 -12.47 31.97
N ALA A 966 31.74 -13.35 32.63
CA ALA A 966 33.17 -13.21 32.87
C ALA A 966 33.99 -13.90 31.77
N SER A 967 34.24 -13.19 30.67
CA SER A 967 35.03 -13.63 29.50
C SER A 967 34.45 -14.89 28.84
N GLN A 968 33.41 -14.67 28.03
CA GLN A 968 32.63 -15.71 27.36
C GLN A 968 32.37 -15.35 25.89
N ASP A 969 31.98 -16.33 25.07
CA ASP A 969 31.57 -16.08 23.70
C ASP A 969 30.22 -15.33 23.68
N PRO A 970 30.11 -14.17 22.98
CA PRO A 970 28.87 -13.40 22.91
C PRO A 970 27.66 -14.22 22.45
N THR A 971 27.85 -15.17 21.55
CA THR A 971 26.76 -15.95 20.92
C THR A 971 26.44 -17.22 21.68
N VAL A 972 27.35 -18.22 21.70
CA VAL A 972 27.04 -19.56 22.22
C VAL A 972 27.02 -19.64 23.75
N ASP A 973 27.65 -18.69 24.45
CA ASP A 973 27.56 -18.60 25.91
C ASP A 973 26.53 -17.55 26.34
N MET A 974 26.72 -16.27 25.96
CA MET A 974 25.86 -15.19 26.48
C MET A 974 24.45 -15.20 25.89
N ALA A 975 24.30 -15.25 24.55
CA ALA A 975 22.97 -15.24 23.93
C ALA A 975 22.15 -16.47 24.34
N VAL A 976 22.75 -17.65 24.32
CA VAL A 976 22.14 -18.90 24.79
C VAL A 976 21.69 -18.79 26.25
N THR A 977 22.56 -18.35 27.17
CA THR A 977 22.18 -18.17 28.59
C THR A 977 21.02 -17.19 28.77
N ILE A 978 20.97 -16.10 27.97
CA ILE A 978 19.87 -15.14 28.02
C ILE A 978 18.57 -15.73 27.44
N LEU A 979 18.64 -16.55 26.38
CA LEU A 979 17.47 -17.26 25.83
C LEU A 979 16.94 -18.32 26.79
N ASP A 980 17.82 -19.08 27.45
CA ASP A 980 17.44 -20.08 28.46
C ASP A 980 16.78 -19.44 29.67
N THR A 981 17.31 -18.31 30.15
CA THR A 981 16.70 -17.57 31.27
C THR A 981 15.40 -16.88 30.87
N TYR A 982 15.26 -16.39 29.64
CA TYR A 982 13.99 -15.93 29.06
C TYR A 982 12.95 -17.06 29.01
N ASN A 983 13.31 -18.23 28.48
CA ASN A 983 12.41 -19.38 28.40
C ASN A 983 12.03 -19.91 29.80
N ALA A 984 12.95 -19.93 30.76
CA ALA A 984 12.68 -20.27 32.15
C ALA A 984 11.71 -19.29 32.85
N GLN A 985 11.62 -18.04 32.38
CA GLN A 985 10.64 -17.06 32.86
C GLN A 985 9.26 -17.19 32.18
N GLY A 986 9.10 -18.04 31.17
CA GLY A 986 7.86 -18.22 30.41
C GLY A 986 7.95 -17.92 28.92
N GLY A 987 9.15 -17.55 28.43
CA GLY A 987 9.45 -17.34 27.03
C GLY A 987 9.23 -18.56 26.12
N ARG A 988 9.16 -18.32 24.81
CA ARG A 988 8.70 -19.31 23.81
C ARG A 988 9.63 -19.51 22.62
N ILE A 989 10.88 -19.04 22.72
CA ILE A 989 11.81 -19.00 21.58
C ILE A 989 12.78 -20.16 21.65
N THR A 990 12.78 -20.98 20.60
CA THR A 990 13.68 -22.12 20.48
C THR A 990 14.98 -21.72 19.79
N TYR A 991 16.01 -22.53 19.94
CA TYR A 991 17.24 -22.48 19.14
C TYR A 991 17.75 -23.91 18.98
N SER A 992 18.66 -24.13 18.05
CA SER A 992 19.29 -25.43 17.82
C SER A 992 20.81 -25.29 17.77
N LEU A 993 21.52 -26.41 17.89
CA LEU A 993 22.99 -26.48 17.75
C LEU A 993 23.49 -25.96 16.38
N THR A 994 22.59 -25.77 15.42
CA THR A 994 22.87 -25.26 14.07
C THR A 994 22.24 -23.90 13.80
N SER A 995 21.49 -23.29 14.72
CA SER A 995 20.93 -21.95 14.53
C SER A 995 21.84 -20.83 15.04
N ILE A 996 22.75 -21.12 15.98
CA ILE A 996 23.71 -20.18 16.56
C ILE A 996 25.14 -20.63 16.20
N ASP A 997 25.88 -19.78 15.49
CA ASP A 997 27.31 -19.96 15.20
C ASP A 997 28.15 -19.29 16.29
N ALA A 998 29.28 -19.88 16.68
CA ALA A 998 30.19 -19.30 17.67
C ALA A 998 31.12 -18.25 17.06
N THR A 999 31.30 -17.11 17.72
CA THR A 999 32.24 -16.06 17.29
C THR A 999 33.72 -16.44 17.48
N GLY A 1000 34.00 -17.35 18.43
CA GLY A 1000 35.37 -17.68 18.85
C GLY A 1000 36.04 -16.60 19.70
N LEU A 1001 35.30 -15.57 20.13
CA LEU A 1001 35.78 -14.53 21.04
C LEU A 1001 35.56 -14.93 22.52
N SER A 1002 36.17 -14.20 23.45
CA SER A 1002 35.96 -14.40 24.90
C SER A 1002 35.93 -13.07 25.63
N VAL A 1003 34.78 -12.40 25.56
CA VAL A 1003 34.62 -10.99 25.97
C VAL A 1003 33.96 -10.91 27.36
N PRO A 1004 34.43 -10.06 28.28
CA PRO A 1004 33.72 -9.77 29.52
C PRO A 1004 32.65 -8.69 29.30
N TYR A 1005 31.43 -8.92 29.80
CA TYR A 1005 30.35 -7.92 29.81
C TYR A 1005 29.43 -8.04 31.03
N THR A 1006 28.73 -6.97 31.38
CA THR A 1006 27.72 -6.97 32.45
C THR A 1006 26.46 -6.24 32.00
N PHE A 1007 25.36 -6.96 31.90
CA PHE A 1007 24.04 -6.40 31.60
C PHE A 1007 23.40 -5.92 32.90
N ASN A 1008 22.88 -4.69 32.90
CA ASN A 1008 22.25 -4.07 34.07
C ASN A 1008 20.83 -3.61 33.70
N THR A 1009 19.82 -4.31 34.24
CA THR A 1009 18.37 -4.02 34.11
C THR A 1009 17.98 -3.68 32.68
N GLN A 1010 18.30 -4.59 31.75
CA GLN A 1010 18.12 -4.44 30.31
C GLN A 1010 17.05 -5.42 29.83
N ARG A 1011 16.23 -5.05 28.84
CA ARG A 1011 15.29 -6.00 28.22
C ARG A 1011 16.05 -7.08 27.47
N VAL A 1012 15.52 -8.30 27.40
CA VAL A 1012 16.13 -9.38 26.58
C VAL A 1012 16.35 -8.91 25.15
N SER A 1013 15.40 -8.16 24.60
CA SER A 1013 15.51 -7.60 23.26
C SER A 1013 16.68 -6.63 23.05
N ASP A 1014 16.92 -5.74 24.00
CA ASP A 1014 18.08 -4.84 23.97
C ASP A 1014 19.38 -5.58 24.31
N GLY A 1015 19.30 -6.66 25.10
CA GLY A 1015 20.41 -7.56 25.39
C GLY A 1015 20.97 -8.21 24.13
N MET A 1016 20.10 -8.75 23.26
CA MET A 1016 20.51 -9.35 21.98
C MET A 1016 21.18 -8.34 21.04
N ARG A 1017 20.73 -7.07 21.04
CA ARG A 1017 21.41 -5.99 20.32
C ARG A 1017 22.81 -5.71 20.87
N THR A 1018 22.96 -5.66 22.19
CA THR A 1018 24.27 -5.49 22.83
C THR A 1018 25.19 -6.69 22.59
N ILE A 1019 24.66 -7.91 22.50
CA ILE A 1019 25.46 -9.08 22.09
C ILE A 1019 25.95 -8.94 20.64
N LEU A 1020 25.10 -8.47 19.73
CA LEU A 1020 25.50 -8.18 18.35
C LEU A 1020 26.61 -7.10 18.28
N ASP A 1021 26.53 -6.04 19.09
CA ASP A 1021 27.60 -5.05 19.22
C ASP A 1021 28.95 -5.65 19.71
N LEU A 1022 28.91 -6.78 20.43
CA LEU A 1022 30.10 -7.50 20.92
C LEU A 1022 30.62 -8.56 19.93
N ALA A 1023 29.83 -8.91 18.91
CA ALA A 1023 30.18 -9.88 17.89
C ALA A 1023 30.98 -9.25 16.72
N PRO A 1024 31.69 -10.06 15.93
CA PRO A 1024 32.29 -9.61 14.67
C PRO A 1024 31.24 -9.06 13.69
N SER A 1025 31.65 -8.19 12.76
CA SER A 1025 30.76 -7.40 11.90
C SER A 1025 30.08 -8.15 10.76
N ASP A 1026 30.48 -9.40 10.54
CA ASP A 1026 29.79 -10.36 9.67
C ASP A 1026 28.69 -11.13 10.40
N PHE A 1027 28.56 -11.03 11.72
CA PHE A 1027 27.46 -11.68 12.43
C PHE A 1027 26.14 -10.89 12.33
N TYR A 1028 25.03 -11.63 12.30
CA TYR A 1028 23.67 -11.09 12.30
C TYR A 1028 22.72 -12.03 13.05
N TYR A 1029 21.54 -11.54 13.44
CA TYR A 1029 20.49 -12.38 14.01
C TYR A 1029 19.10 -12.11 13.43
N TYR A 1030 18.23 -13.11 13.53
CA TYR A 1030 16.78 -12.99 13.31
C TYR A 1030 16.04 -14.12 14.05
N VAL A 1031 14.72 -13.96 14.20
CA VAL A 1031 13.83 -15.06 14.63
C VAL A 1031 13.02 -15.49 13.41
N ASP A 1032 12.94 -16.80 13.12
CA ASP A 1032 12.01 -17.29 12.11
C ASP A 1032 10.57 -17.08 12.61
N VAL A 1033 9.83 -16.22 11.92
CA VAL A 1033 8.47 -15.83 12.32
C VAL A 1033 7.45 -16.94 12.14
N GLY A 1034 7.76 -18.00 11.38
CA GLY A 1034 6.96 -19.20 11.22
C GLY A 1034 7.21 -20.24 12.31
N ASP A 1035 8.47 -20.45 12.71
CA ASP A 1035 8.84 -21.54 13.63
C ASP A 1035 9.27 -21.11 15.04
N SER A 1036 9.42 -19.81 15.32
CA SER A 1036 9.90 -19.27 16.61
C SER A 1036 11.33 -19.68 16.98
N GLU A 1037 12.13 -20.08 15.99
CA GLU A 1037 13.55 -20.40 16.17
C GLU A 1037 14.42 -19.15 16.00
N PHE A 1038 15.32 -18.91 16.96
CA PHE A 1038 16.30 -17.84 16.93
C PHE A 1038 17.59 -18.28 16.22
N PHE A 1039 18.02 -17.47 15.26
CA PHE A 1039 19.24 -17.64 14.50
C PHE A 1039 20.23 -16.51 14.82
N PHE A 1040 21.49 -16.87 15.08
CA PHE A 1040 22.61 -15.94 15.20
C PHE A 1040 23.75 -16.50 14.34
N LYS A 1041 24.06 -15.83 13.24
CA LYS A 1041 24.78 -16.43 12.12
C LYS A 1041 25.90 -15.54 11.61
N GLU A 1042 27.00 -16.17 11.19
CA GLU A 1042 28.03 -15.53 10.39
C GLU A 1042 27.49 -15.32 8.95
N ARG A 1043 27.77 -14.18 8.35
CA ARG A 1043 27.39 -13.87 6.96
C ARG A 1043 28.20 -14.73 5.99
N SER A 1044 27.48 -15.58 5.26
CA SER A 1044 28.03 -16.42 4.20
C SER A 1044 28.88 -15.62 3.20
N THR A 1045 30.12 -16.06 2.96
CA THR A 1045 31.03 -15.43 2.00
C THR A 1045 30.78 -15.88 0.55
N THR A 1046 29.97 -16.92 0.36
CA THR A 1046 29.46 -17.36 -0.94
C THR A 1046 27.96 -17.12 -1.02
N PRO A 1047 27.40 -16.66 -2.16
CA PRO A 1047 25.97 -16.46 -2.32
C PRO A 1047 25.13 -17.68 -1.90
N ASP A 1048 24.23 -17.48 -0.95
CA ASP A 1048 23.27 -18.50 -0.51
C ASP A 1048 22.18 -18.73 -1.58
N ILE A 1049 21.85 -17.69 -2.35
CA ILE A 1049 21.03 -17.77 -3.56
C ILE A 1049 21.64 -17.00 -4.73
N TYR A 1050 21.30 -17.42 -5.95
CA TYR A 1050 21.63 -16.72 -7.19
C TYR A 1050 20.36 -16.27 -7.91
N VAL A 1051 20.41 -15.07 -8.51
CA VAL A 1051 19.34 -14.50 -9.33
C VAL A 1051 19.87 -14.12 -10.71
N THR A 1052 19.17 -14.53 -11.77
CA THR A 1052 19.66 -14.50 -13.13
C THR A 1052 18.87 -13.53 -13.99
N LYS A 1053 19.59 -12.71 -14.77
CA LYS A 1053 19.00 -11.78 -15.72
C LYS A 1053 18.18 -12.51 -16.80
N GLY A 1054 16.90 -12.17 -16.89
CA GLY A 1054 15.95 -12.74 -17.85
C GLY A 1054 15.32 -14.08 -17.41
N ALA A 1055 15.61 -14.55 -16.19
CA ALA A 1055 14.87 -15.63 -15.55
C ALA A 1055 14.09 -15.09 -14.35
N GLU A 1056 14.74 -14.94 -13.19
CA GLU A 1056 14.10 -14.41 -11.97
C GLU A 1056 13.89 -12.89 -12.05
N ILE A 1057 14.80 -12.16 -12.72
CA ILE A 1057 14.83 -10.69 -12.71
C ILE A 1057 15.12 -10.08 -14.09
N ASN A 1058 14.36 -9.08 -14.52
CA ASN A 1058 14.51 -8.45 -15.85
C ASN A 1058 15.39 -7.19 -15.84
N SER A 1059 15.42 -6.47 -14.73
CA SER A 1059 16.25 -5.27 -14.52
C SER A 1059 16.75 -5.23 -13.08
N LEU A 1060 17.84 -4.51 -12.87
CA LEU A 1060 18.46 -4.33 -11.55
C LEU A 1060 18.92 -2.88 -11.41
N ARG A 1061 18.60 -2.24 -10.28
CA ARG A 1061 19.09 -0.89 -9.94
C ARG A 1061 20.03 -1.01 -8.76
N VAL A 1062 21.33 -1.02 -9.03
CA VAL A 1062 22.37 -0.94 -7.99
C VAL A 1062 22.68 0.54 -7.72
N VAL A 1063 22.71 0.89 -6.43
CA VAL A 1063 23.17 2.18 -5.91
C VAL A 1063 24.48 1.92 -5.18
N ALA A 1064 25.52 2.69 -5.47
CA ALA A 1064 26.77 2.71 -4.71
C ALA A 1064 26.82 3.99 -3.87
N THR A 1065 27.22 3.91 -2.61
CA THR A 1065 27.22 5.05 -1.68
C THR A 1065 28.38 5.02 -0.69
N ILE A 1066 28.87 6.21 -0.37
CA ILE A 1066 29.87 6.50 0.68
C ILE A 1066 29.32 7.51 1.70
N GLU A 1067 28.00 7.65 1.78
CA GLU A 1067 27.32 8.60 2.68
C GLU A 1067 27.49 8.19 4.15
N ASN A 1068 27.42 6.89 4.44
CA ASN A 1068 27.58 6.32 5.79
C ASN A 1068 28.99 5.77 6.06
N LEU A 1069 29.92 5.89 5.11
CA LEU A 1069 31.29 5.35 5.23
C LEU A 1069 32.01 6.01 6.42
N SER A 1070 32.55 5.20 7.32
CA SER A 1070 33.27 5.59 8.52
C SER A 1070 34.51 4.71 8.69
N ASN A 1071 35.70 5.30 8.52
CA ASN A 1071 37.00 4.60 8.55
C ASN A 1071 37.93 5.08 9.66
N SER A 1072 37.39 5.86 10.60
CA SER A 1072 38.07 6.41 11.78
C SER A 1072 37.05 6.55 12.91
N LEU A 1073 37.11 5.71 13.95
CA LEU A 1073 36.19 5.70 15.07
C LEU A 1073 36.86 6.24 16.33
N TYR A 1074 36.19 7.16 17.02
CA TYR A 1074 36.47 7.51 18.41
C TYR A 1074 35.50 6.78 19.34
N PHE A 1075 36.01 5.91 20.21
CA PHE A 1075 35.22 5.15 21.18
C PHE A 1075 35.44 5.67 22.61
N SER A 1076 34.36 5.91 23.34
CA SER A 1076 34.36 6.47 24.70
C SER A 1076 33.62 5.54 25.68
N GLY A 1077 34.37 4.84 26.52
CA GLY A 1077 33.87 3.90 27.52
C GLY A 1077 33.53 4.55 28.87
N GLY A 1078 33.45 3.72 29.91
CA GLY A 1078 33.32 4.16 31.31
C GLY A 1078 34.66 4.35 32.02
N ASP A 1079 34.62 4.71 33.31
CA ASP A 1079 35.82 4.81 34.17
C ASP A 1079 36.54 3.45 34.25
N ASP A 1080 37.78 3.41 33.80
CA ASP A 1080 38.64 2.21 33.80
C ASP A 1080 39.28 1.92 35.18
N GLY A 1081 38.97 2.74 36.18
CA GLY A 1081 39.58 2.71 37.52
C GLY A 1081 40.73 3.72 37.68
N SER A 1082 41.08 4.47 36.64
CA SER A 1082 42.04 5.58 36.71
C SER A 1082 41.40 6.92 37.09
N GLY A 1083 40.06 7.02 37.12
CA GLY A 1083 39.32 8.27 37.33
C GLY A 1083 39.06 9.07 36.04
N PHE A 1084 39.28 8.45 34.88
CA PHE A 1084 38.95 8.96 33.54
C PHE A 1084 38.22 7.89 32.75
N ASN A 1085 37.39 8.29 31.78
CA ASN A 1085 36.77 7.33 30.87
C ASN A 1085 37.82 6.68 29.95
N LEU A 1086 37.68 5.37 29.69
CA LEU A 1086 38.38 4.67 28.61
C LEU A 1086 38.12 5.38 27.28
N TYR A 1087 39.15 5.69 26.49
CA TYR A 1087 38.99 6.48 25.27
C TYR A 1087 39.97 6.02 24.18
N LYS A 1088 39.48 5.33 23.15
CA LYS A 1088 40.31 4.67 22.12
C LYS A 1088 39.96 5.14 20.71
N THR A 1089 40.90 4.97 19.79
CA THR A 1089 40.74 5.29 18.36
C THR A 1089 41.06 4.09 17.47
N TYR A 1090 40.19 3.84 16.50
CA TYR A 1090 40.34 2.77 15.50
C TYR A 1090 40.32 3.40 14.11
N ASP A 1091 41.38 3.21 13.34
CA ASP A 1091 41.55 3.80 12.00
C ASP A 1091 41.86 2.68 10.99
N ASP A 1092 41.26 2.71 9.80
CA ASP A 1092 41.70 1.89 8.65
C ASP A 1092 42.55 2.75 7.69
N PRO A 1093 43.89 2.60 7.65
CA PRO A 1093 44.76 3.45 6.84
C PRO A 1093 44.54 3.30 5.33
N THR A 1094 44.06 2.13 4.88
CA THR A 1094 43.86 1.83 3.47
C THR A 1094 42.64 2.56 2.95
N SER A 1095 41.48 2.40 3.60
CA SER A 1095 40.25 3.15 3.33
C SER A 1095 40.47 4.66 3.47
N ILE A 1096 41.17 5.13 4.51
CA ILE A 1096 41.50 6.56 4.66
C ILE A 1096 42.29 7.09 3.44
N SER A 1097 43.15 6.26 2.83
CA SER A 1097 43.91 6.65 1.63
C SER A 1097 43.06 6.72 0.35
N PHE A 1098 41.99 5.92 0.25
CA PHE A 1098 41.09 5.89 -0.92
C PHE A 1098 39.92 6.88 -0.80
N TYR A 1099 39.24 6.91 0.34
CA TYR A 1099 37.98 7.65 0.54
C TYR A 1099 38.14 8.94 1.36
N GLY A 1100 39.36 9.21 1.86
CA GLY A 1100 39.65 10.24 2.84
C GLY A 1100 39.17 9.85 4.24
N ARG A 1101 39.58 10.62 5.25
CA ARG A 1101 39.17 10.35 6.64
C ARG A 1101 37.69 10.67 6.85
N ARG A 1102 36.91 9.68 7.28
CA ARG A 1102 35.50 9.79 7.68
C ARG A 1102 35.34 9.32 9.12
N VAL A 1103 34.80 10.19 9.96
CA VAL A 1103 34.85 10.02 11.43
C VAL A 1103 33.51 9.55 12.00
N GLY A 1104 33.54 8.45 12.74
CA GLY A 1104 32.47 7.99 13.62
C GLY A 1104 32.79 8.27 15.10
N ILE A 1105 31.75 8.36 15.93
CA ILE A 1105 31.85 8.52 17.39
C ILE A 1105 30.84 7.56 18.04
N LYS A 1106 31.32 6.70 18.94
CA LYS A 1106 30.49 5.77 19.73
C LYS A 1106 30.86 5.91 21.21
N SER A 1107 29.87 5.82 22.09
CA SER A 1107 30.11 5.84 23.54
C SER A 1107 29.26 4.81 24.25
N ASP A 1108 29.86 4.08 25.19
CA ASP A 1108 29.16 3.19 26.11
C ASP A 1108 29.88 3.19 27.48
N GLY A 1109 29.32 3.95 28.43
CA GLY A 1109 29.84 4.05 29.80
C GLY A 1109 29.85 2.74 30.60
N ARG A 1110 29.33 1.62 30.05
CA ARG A 1110 29.41 0.28 30.65
C ARG A 1110 30.71 -0.44 30.28
N VAL A 1111 31.43 0.01 29.25
CA VAL A 1111 32.66 -0.62 28.74
C VAL A 1111 33.87 0.00 29.45
N THR A 1112 34.41 -0.73 30.44
CA THR A 1112 35.55 -0.29 31.27
C THR A 1112 36.84 -1.10 31.00
N LEU A 1113 36.87 -1.91 29.94
CA LEU A 1113 37.97 -2.84 29.62
C LEU A 1113 38.36 -2.73 28.15
N ASP A 1114 39.67 -2.69 27.88
CA ASP A 1114 40.25 -2.61 26.53
C ASP A 1114 39.71 -3.66 25.56
N ALA A 1115 39.72 -4.94 25.95
CA ALA A 1115 39.33 -6.04 25.06
C ALA A 1115 37.89 -5.92 24.56
N THR A 1116 36.98 -5.42 25.41
CA THR A 1116 35.58 -5.18 25.06
C THR A 1116 35.44 -3.95 24.15
N ALA A 1117 36.23 -2.89 24.38
CA ALA A 1117 36.28 -1.73 23.50
C ALA A 1117 36.89 -2.07 22.13
N ASP A 1118 37.91 -2.94 22.08
CA ASP A 1118 38.60 -3.36 20.86
C ASP A 1118 37.68 -4.24 19.98
N ALA A 1119 36.89 -5.14 20.58
CA ALA A 1119 35.88 -5.92 19.85
C ALA A 1119 34.86 -5.00 19.15
N ILE A 1120 34.23 -4.11 19.91
CA ILE A 1120 33.23 -3.14 19.40
C ILE A 1120 33.86 -2.21 18.35
N GLY A 1121 35.09 -1.74 18.60
CA GLY A 1121 35.78 -0.76 17.78
C GLY A 1121 36.21 -1.28 16.42
N ASN A 1122 36.79 -2.48 16.39
CA ASN A 1122 37.19 -3.14 15.14
C ASN A 1122 35.96 -3.55 14.32
N SER A 1123 34.95 -4.17 14.96
CA SER A 1123 33.69 -4.56 14.31
C SER A 1123 33.02 -3.38 13.59
N TYR A 1124 32.88 -2.23 14.26
CA TYR A 1124 32.33 -1.02 13.65
C TYR A 1124 33.15 -0.52 12.44
N ILE A 1125 34.48 -0.57 12.50
CA ILE A 1125 35.34 -0.18 11.38
C ILE A 1125 35.18 -1.16 10.21
N ASP A 1126 35.18 -2.47 10.46
CA ASP A 1126 35.06 -3.47 9.41
C ASP A 1126 33.71 -3.42 8.67
N GLU A 1127 32.61 -3.07 9.35
CA GLU A 1127 31.30 -2.86 8.73
C GLU A 1127 31.24 -1.58 7.86
N ASN A 1128 31.91 -0.50 8.28
CA ASN A 1128 31.67 0.85 7.76
C ASN A 1128 32.83 1.46 6.95
N LYS A 1129 34.00 0.82 6.86
CA LYS A 1129 35.19 1.39 6.20
C LYS A 1129 35.12 1.43 4.67
N ASP A 1130 34.31 0.59 4.03
CA ASP A 1130 34.30 0.43 2.57
C ASP A 1130 33.05 1.03 1.90
N GLU A 1131 33.08 1.19 0.58
CA GLU A 1131 31.95 1.65 -0.22
C GLU A 1131 30.79 0.65 -0.20
N GLN A 1132 29.59 1.12 0.13
CA GLN A 1132 28.41 0.27 0.30
C GLN A 1132 27.57 0.23 -0.98
N PHE A 1133 27.14 -0.97 -1.34
CA PHE A 1133 26.19 -1.19 -2.44
C PHE A 1133 24.80 -1.48 -1.89
N GLN A 1134 23.76 -0.98 -2.56
CA GLN A 1134 22.36 -1.17 -2.19
C GLN A 1134 21.54 -1.51 -3.44
N THR A 1135 20.57 -2.41 -3.33
CA THR A 1135 19.57 -2.62 -4.39
C THR A 1135 18.23 -3.09 -3.82
N ILE A 1136 17.17 -2.92 -4.60
CA ILE A 1136 15.84 -3.47 -4.30
C ILE A 1136 15.54 -4.50 -5.38
N LEU A 1137 15.19 -5.70 -4.95
CA LEU A 1137 14.83 -6.82 -5.79
C LEU A 1137 13.37 -7.19 -5.56
N GLU A 1138 12.61 -7.43 -6.63
CA GLU A 1138 11.29 -8.05 -6.54
C GLU A 1138 11.37 -9.42 -7.20
N LEU A 1139 11.06 -10.47 -6.43
CA LEU A 1139 11.11 -11.87 -6.85
C LEU A 1139 9.71 -12.46 -6.84
N VAL A 1140 9.34 -13.16 -7.91
CA VAL A 1140 8.01 -13.78 -8.07
C VAL A 1140 8.04 -15.28 -7.76
N ASP A 1141 7.03 -15.77 -7.04
CA ASP A 1141 6.91 -17.15 -6.56
C ASP A 1141 6.86 -18.20 -7.70
N GLY A 1142 6.41 -17.76 -8.89
CA GLY A 1142 6.40 -18.58 -10.10
C GLY A 1142 7.77 -18.96 -10.65
N MET A 1143 8.85 -18.25 -10.24
CA MET A 1143 10.23 -18.55 -10.66
C MET A 1143 11.04 -19.29 -9.59
N MET A 1144 10.75 -19.05 -8.30
CA MET A 1144 11.41 -19.72 -7.17
C MET A 1144 10.49 -19.76 -5.94
N ASP A 1145 10.69 -20.74 -5.04
CA ASP A 1145 9.96 -20.78 -3.76
C ASP A 1145 10.44 -19.64 -2.84
N ILE A 1146 9.69 -18.52 -2.84
CA ILE A 1146 10.00 -17.34 -2.04
C ILE A 1146 9.80 -17.58 -0.53
N THR A 1147 9.20 -18.70 -0.10
CA THR A 1147 9.06 -19.05 1.33
C THR A 1147 10.38 -19.52 1.96
N LEU A 1148 11.40 -19.80 1.13
CA LEU A 1148 12.74 -20.17 1.57
C LEU A 1148 13.60 -18.94 1.91
N LEU A 1149 13.23 -17.76 1.43
CA LEU A 1149 13.95 -16.51 1.69
C LEU A 1149 13.89 -16.15 3.19
N LYS A 1150 15.02 -15.72 3.76
CA LYS A 1150 15.16 -15.28 5.16
C LYS A 1150 16.01 -14.00 5.21
N PRO A 1151 15.82 -13.11 6.20
CA PRO A 1151 16.76 -12.03 6.47
C PRO A 1151 18.18 -12.58 6.68
N GLY A 1152 19.18 -11.83 6.21
CA GLY A 1152 20.59 -12.14 6.37
C GLY A 1152 21.19 -13.16 5.40
N MET A 1153 20.39 -13.84 4.57
CA MET A 1153 20.92 -14.62 3.43
C MET A 1153 21.60 -13.69 2.41
N THR A 1154 22.63 -14.20 1.73
CA THR A 1154 23.36 -13.49 0.69
C THR A 1154 22.90 -13.84 -0.72
N VAL A 1155 22.89 -12.84 -1.60
CA VAL A 1155 22.37 -12.90 -2.97
C VAL A 1155 23.48 -12.56 -3.95
N GLY A 1156 23.72 -13.45 -4.90
CA GLY A 1156 24.63 -13.27 -6.03
C GLY A 1156 23.87 -13.07 -7.34
N PHE A 1157 24.46 -12.33 -8.27
CA PHE A 1157 23.83 -11.99 -9.56
C PHE A 1157 24.47 -12.76 -10.72
N GLN A 1158 23.69 -13.06 -11.75
CA GLN A 1158 24.19 -13.70 -12.97
C GLN A 1158 23.62 -13.06 -14.24
N GLY A 1159 24.45 -12.90 -15.27
CA GLY A 1159 24.01 -12.44 -16.59
C GLY A 1159 23.96 -10.91 -16.75
N PHE A 1160 24.47 -10.15 -15.78
CA PHE A 1160 24.65 -8.70 -15.88
C PHE A 1160 26.07 -8.31 -16.29
N GLY A 1161 27.03 -9.24 -16.23
CA GLY A 1161 28.43 -9.04 -16.60
C GLY A 1161 29.34 -8.80 -15.39
N SER A 1162 30.65 -8.77 -15.65
CA SER A 1162 31.70 -8.98 -14.64
C SER A 1162 31.71 -8.08 -13.40
N PHE A 1163 31.04 -6.93 -13.43
CA PHE A 1163 30.91 -6.05 -12.26
C PHE A 1163 29.77 -6.49 -11.35
N VAL A 1164 28.56 -6.60 -11.89
CA VAL A 1164 27.36 -6.97 -11.10
C VAL A 1164 27.41 -8.45 -10.71
N ASP A 1165 27.90 -9.32 -11.60
CA ASP A 1165 28.03 -10.76 -11.33
C ASP A 1165 29.13 -11.06 -10.28
N SER A 1166 29.94 -10.07 -9.89
CA SER A 1166 30.87 -10.17 -8.75
C SER A 1166 30.33 -9.62 -7.43
N LEU A 1167 29.14 -8.99 -7.42
CA LEU A 1167 28.53 -8.49 -6.20
C LEU A 1167 27.84 -9.63 -5.44
N VAL A 1168 28.04 -9.64 -4.12
CA VAL A 1168 27.34 -10.49 -3.17
C VAL A 1168 26.71 -9.56 -2.14
N LEU A 1169 25.38 -9.50 -2.09
CA LEU A 1169 24.64 -8.54 -1.26
C LEU A 1169 23.69 -9.26 -0.30
N GLN A 1170 23.68 -8.85 0.97
CA GLN A 1170 22.90 -9.49 2.03
C GLN A 1170 21.47 -8.96 2.11
N ILE A 1171 20.48 -9.81 2.37
CA ILE A 1171 19.08 -9.43 2.60
C ILE A 1171 18.96 -8.71 3.95
N VAL A 1172 18.93 -7.38 3.94
CA VAL A 1172 18.72 -6.58 5.17
C VAL A 1172 17.24 -6.37 5.50
N ARG A 1173 16.34 -6.55 4.53
CA ARG A 1173 14.89 -6.60 4.75
C ARG A 1173 14.21 -7.50 3.73
N LEU A 1174 13.27 -8.29 4.22
CA LEU A 1174 12.36 -9.16 3.47
C LEU A 1174 10.92 -8.67 3.67
N GLU A 1175 10.24 -8.33 2.58
CA GLU A 1175 8.79 -8.11 2.57
C GLU A 1175 8.11 -9.27 1.82
N TYR A 1176 7.40 -10.13 2.55
CA TYR A 1176 6.68 -11.28 1.97
C TYR A 1176 5.25 -10.90 1.58
N ARG A 1177 4.86 -11.26 0.37
CA ARG A 1177 3.49 -11.36 -0.13
C ARG A 1177 3.30 -12.74 -0.76
N PRO A 1178 2.07 -13.25 -0.95
CA PRO A 1178 1.84 -14.61 -1.42
C PRO A 1178 2.49 -14.89 -2.77
N GLN A 1179 2.38 -13.96 -3.72
CA GLN A 1179 2.87 -14.13 -5.09
C GLN A 1179 4.30 -13.58 -5.30
N LYS A 1180 4.83 -12.77 -4.38
CA LYS A 1180 6.12 -12.10 -4.53
C LYS A 1180 6.81 -11.74 -3.21
N ALA A 1181 8.13 -11.70 -3.22
CA ALA A 1181 8.94 -11.17 -2.14
C ALA A 1181 9.75 -9.96 -2.62
N THR A 1182 9.72 -8.86 -1.86
CA THR A 1182 10.60 -7.71 -2.08
C THR A 1182 11.79 -7.81 -1.12
N LEU A 1183 12.99 -7.80 -1.67
CA LEU A 1183 14.25 -7.85 -0.93
C LEU A 1183 14.93 -6.49 -1.01
N LEU A 1184 15.31 -5.94 0.14
CA LEU A 1184 16.28 -4.86 0.22
C LEU A 1184 17.64 -5.49 0.50
N LEU A 1185 18.58 -5.28 -0.41
CA LEU A 1185 19.89 -5.94 -0.40
C LEU A 1185 21.01 -4.92 -0.16
N GLY A 1186 22.01 -5.31 0.64
CA GLY A 1186 23.21 -4.51 0.91
C GLY A 1186 23.09 -3.74 2.23
N ALA A 1187 23.10 -2.41 2.19
CA ALA A 1187 22.93 -1.56 3.37
C ALA A 1187 21.51 -0.98 3.49
N LEU A 1188 21.03 -0.78 4.72
CA LEU A 1188 19.75 -0.12 4.99
C LEU A 1188 19.83 1.39 4.70
N PRO A 1189 18.85 2.00 4.01
CA PRO A 1189 18.76 3.45 3.88
C PRO A 1189 18.59 4.11 5.26
N PRO A 1190 19.31 5.23 5.55
CA PRO A 1190 19.21 5.90 6.84
C PRO A 1190 17.79 6.44 7.07
N GLN A 1191 17.14 5.99 8.15
CA GLN A 1191 15.84 6.52 8.57
C GLN A 1191 16.02 7.87 9.27
N ILE A 1192 15.95 8.96 8.49
CA ILE A 1192 16.16 10.33 8.97
C ILE A 1192 14.98 10.79 9.86
N ASN A 1193 14.98 10.38 11.13
CA ASN A 1193 14.12 10.94 12.16
C ASN A 1193 14.91 11.92 13.04
N LYS A 1194 14.82 13.21 12.70
CA LYS A 1194 15.62 14.31 13.30
C LYS A 1194 15.52 14.41 14.82
N SER A 1195 14.42 13.93 15.42
CA SER A 1195 14.26 13.93 16.89
C SER A 1195 15.19 12.92 17.56
N ILE A 1196 15.36 11.74 16.97
CA ILE A 1196 16.21 10.66 17.51
C ILE A 1196 17.68 11.06 17.36
N GLU A 1197 18.02 11.60 16.18
CA GLU A 1197 19.38 12.06 15.84
C GLU A 1197 19.86 13.23 16.71
N GLN A 1198 18.95 14.04 17.27
CA GLN A 1198 19.28 15.06 18.26
C GLN A 1198 19.53 14.43 19.65
N THR A 1199 18.62 13.56 20.12
CA THR A 1199 18.77 12.88 21.42
C THR A 1199 20.05 12.05 21.52
N VAL A 1200 20.40 11.32 20.46
CA VAL A 1200 21.66 10.54 20.40
C VAL A 1200 22.89 11.45 20.55
N ARG A 1201 22.92 12.59 19.83
CA ARG A 1201 24.02 13.56 19.95
C ARG A 1201 24.11 14.16 21.35
N ASP A 1202 22.98 14.51 21.96
CA ASP A 1202 22.97 15.09 23.31
C ASP A 1202 23.43 14.08 24.39
N VAL A 1203 23.09 12.80 24.25
CA VAL A 1203 23.59 11.72 25.13
C VAL A 1203 25.10 11.50 24.94
N GLN A 1204 25.57 11.40 23.69
CA GLN A 1204 27.00 11.24 23.39
C GLN A 1204 27.83 12.44 23.89
N ASN A 1205 27.31 13.66 23.75
CA ASN A 1205 27.94 14.87 24.28
C ASN A 1205 28.03 14.85 25.81
N LEU A 1206 27.07 14.27 26.53
CA LEU A 1206 27.14 14.14 28.00
C LEU A 1206 28.16 13.08 28.45
N GLN A 1207 28.21 11.94 27.75
CA GLN A 1207 29.12 10.83 28.10
C GLN A 1207 30.60 11.16 27.83
N THR A 1208 30.87 11.98 26.81
CA THR A 1208 32.25 12.35 26.41
C THR A 1208 32.89 13.47 27.26
N ILE A 1209 32.15 14.10 28.19
CA ILE A 1209 32.66 15.18 29.07
C ILE A 1209 33.81 14.73 29.98
N ALA A 1210 33.85 13.45 30.36
CA ALA A 1210 34.87 12.88 31.26
C ALA A 1210 36.02 12.15 30.52
N ASN A 1211 36.12 12.30 29.20
CA ASN A 1211 37.19 11.71 28.42
C ASN A 1211 38.54 12.41 28.68
N PRO A 1212 39.67 11.67 28.67
CA PRO A 1212 41.00 12.25 28.73
C PRO A 1212 41.30 13.09 27.48
N ALA A 1213 42.25 14.03 27.61
CA ALA A 1213 42.60 14.99 26.54
C ALA A 1213 43.26 14.35 25.30
N SER A 1214 43.66 13.08 25.39
CA SER A 1214 44.18 12.24 24.31
C SER A 1214 43.58 10.84 24.46
N PRO A 1215 43.36 10.09 23.35
CA PRO A 1215 43.10 8.66 23.42
C PRO A 1215 44.24 7.92 24.14
N SER A 1216 43.89 6.83 24.84
CA SER A 1216 44.80 5.91 25.55
C SER A 1216 45.56 4.98 24.60
#